data_AF-A0A0H2S4C0-F1
#
_entry.id   AF-A0A0H2S4C0-F1
#
_cell.length_a   1.000
_cell.length_b   1.000
_cell.length_c   1.000
_cell.angle_alpha   90.00
_cell.angle_beta   90.00
_cell.angle_gamma   90.00
#
_symmetry.space_group_name_H-M   'P 1'
#
loop_
_entity.id
_entity.type
_entity.pdbx_description
1 polymer ?
#
loop_
_entity_poly.entity_id
_entity_poly.type
_entity_poly.pdbx_seq_one_letter_code
_entity_poly.pdbx_strand_id
1 'polypeptide(L)'
;MVGGGAYGRKLNASEKEWLYEEELHSLDEPEEAVEEVPPRFDWRKIVQRRKQPKDIEFARSYPYVRRRRTEATDGLASTYRDSIEEYEGRFLPLIEAEEREEEKLIFDRLTYWPLERLKREGYCMTGLHAFWSGKANLGRPIAAFRFDVGTSLPTHSFSKGTKVYISRTDPLKETPYKGSIVSLTPDEVGVAFEEDFEAESGLWRMDLGYSNASFERMKAAIRMLPFDPEEFEKDARNSKKQEFMLHGTQLRDVLLKTFSPETPVEQQAHHLQDSTDPIYPSEVLEHKSKLTESFKGAFSEDMRILSWAKRYSRQDPLVLDGDPDLGKLNRSQVRAMATMIGERISLIQGPPGTGKTKTIVETVKLLKKEFGVVHPILVCTYTNVAVDNLVEGFVSQGLKPLRIGFEGKVKSDLEEHLLEYQFDSHPLQKLFEKITEKIREMNTAIRDLSAQIKKLKEESSISSKGMQERIANMERELEKKMERKQSLKVRRFIMEQRMYRDILSKVDVICTTCIRSASYQLNAIDFPVVFLDEASMCTEPASLVPLMKGCRHLALIGDHKQLPPIVLSNVAKNGGFDISLFERLTEEGVVPSIMLDTQYRMHPGISRFPSSEFYNLSLLDGTVNKAGQVTPNLLPPVSSHLPANMETGHRPSVIFIDHQGPEAVKSRSRVNWTEGYIACSVIEDLLLNNPDLRGENIGVIAPYKSQISLLTRLLTKDADMRAHLIEKLDKERAMEVANIEVKTVDGFEGREKDVIIFSTVRNNESGYIGFLADRRRLNVGLTRAKRALFVLGSMSTLGNGKFGRVRKQVGDESTKANKGAVAWRNYVEFLTEQKLIVALRGAELQKALKPLRSKQSLLY
;
A
#
# COMPACT_ATOMS: atom_id res chain seq x y z
N MET A 1 -35.10 -24.13 25.06
CA MET A 1 -34.06 -23.37 25.79
C MET A 1 -32.70 -23.73 25.18
N VAL A 2 -32.23 -22.93 24.22
CA VAL A 2 -30.86 -23.01 23.70
C VAL A 2 -30.31 -21.59 23.86
N GLY A 3 -29.27 -21.48 24.69
CA GLY A 3 -28.82 -20.24 25.28
C GLY A 3 -28.14 -19.29 24.29
N GLY A 4 -28.52 -18.03 24.38
CA GLY A 4 -27.75 -16.91 23.85
C GLY A 4 -26.44 -16.78 24.62
N GLY A 5 -25.34 -16.94 23.89
CA GLY A 5 -24.01 -16.54 24.33
C GLY A 5 -23.62 -15.27 23.58
N ALA A 6 -24.06 -14.10 24.06
CA ALA A 6 -23.43 -12.85 23.70
C ALA A 6 -22.03 -12.84 24.33
N TYR A 7 -21.02 -13.13 23.52
CA TYR A 7 -19.63 -13.00 23.94
C TYR A 7 -19.32 -11.52 24.15
N GLY A 8 -19.22 -11.11 25.40
CA GLY A 8 -18.47 -9.92 25.81
C GLY A 8 -16.98 -10.14 25.49
N ARG A 9 -16.61 -9.97 24.21
CA ARG A 9 -15.21 -9.97 23.78
C ARG A 9 -14.64 -8.59 24.06
N LYS A 10 -13.53 -8.52 24.82
CA LYS A 10 -12.75 -7.28 24.95
C LYS A 10 -12.28 -6.86 23.55
N LEU A 11 -12.75 -5.70 23.11
CA LEU A 11 -12.38 -5.08 21.84
C LEU A 11 -10.88 -4.82 21.81
N ASN A 12 -10.23 -5.16 20.70
CA ASN A 12 -8.80 -4.94 20.53
C ASN A 12 -8.49 -3.48 20.14
N ALA A 13 -7.22 -3.07 20.16
CA ALA A 13 -6.79 -1.69 19.93
C ALA A 13 -7.21 -1.11 18.56
N SER A 14 -7.26 -1.94 17.50
CA SER A 14 -7.74 -1.55 16.17
C SER A 14 -9.26 -1.41 16.13
N GLU A 15 -10.01 -2.30 16.77
CA GLU A 15 -11.45 -2.16 16.95
C GLU A 15 -11.76 -0.91 17.78
N LYS A 16 -10.98 -0.64 18.84
CA LYS A 16 -11.04 0.58 19.65
C LYS A 16 -10.69 1.87 18.91
N GLU A 17 -9.78 1.83 17.95
CA GLU A 17 -9.46 2.98 17.09
C GLU A 17 -10.68 3.42 16.26
N TRP A 18 -11.56 2.47 15.93
CA TRP A 18 -12.87 2.74 15.33
C TRP A 18 -13.98 3.03 16.37
N LEU A 19 -13.85 2.51 17.60
CA LEU A 19 -14.84 2.60 18.69
C LEU A 19 -14.50 3.68 19.73
N TYR A 20 -13.52 4.55 19.49
CA TYR A 20 -13.13 5.63 20.41
C TYR A 20 -14.32 6.58 20.72
N GLU A 21 -15.36 6.52 19.90
CA GLU A 21 -16.65 7.19 20.08
C GLU A 21 -17.56 6.53 21.14
N GLU A 22 -17.47 5.21 21.36
CA GLU A 22 -18.39 4.47 22.23
C GLU A 22 -18.14 4.66 23.73
N GLU A 23 -16.87 4.82 24.15
CA GLU A 23 -16.54 5.13 25.55
C GLU A 23 -17.03 6.53 26.00
N LEU A 24 -17.54 7.34 25.06
CA LEU A 24 -18.10 8.67 25.31
C LEU A 24 -19.63 8.71 25.16
N HIS A 25 -20.32 7.57 24.97
CA HIS A 25 -21.77 7.50 24.79
C HIS A 25 -22.62 7.67 26.06
N SER A 26 -22.04 7.55 27.25
CA SER A 26 -22.79 7.53 28.51
C SER A 26 -23.03 8.91 29.17
N LEU A 27 -22.76 10.01 28.48
CA LEU A 27 -22.78 11.34 29.10
C LEU A 27 -23.57 12.34 28.27
N ASP A 28 -24.56 12.95 28.92
CA ASP A 28 -25.41 14.00 28.36
C ASP A 28 -24.56 15.21 27.91
N GLU A 29 -24.89 15.72 26.72
CA GLU A 29 -24.30 16.96 26.19
C GLU A 29 -24.74 18.14 27.07
N PRO A 30 -23.85 19.08 27.44
CA PRO A 30 -24.29 20.33 28.04
C PRO A 30 -25.13 21.11 27.02
N GLU A 31 -26.36 21.46 27.40
CA GLU A 31 -27.30 22.26 26.60
C GLU A 31 -26.73 23.67 26.35
N GLU A 32 -26.13 23.90 25.18
CA GLU A 32 -25.96 25.26 24.64
C GLU A 32 -26.81 25.42 23.37
N ALA A 33 -27.46 26.57 23.25
CA ALA A 33 -28.47 26.89 22.26
C ALA A 33 -27.98 26.67 20.81
N VAL A 34 -28.68 25.81 20.08
CA VAL A 34 -28.35 25.39 18.72
C VAL A 34 -29.06 26.30 17.72
N GLU A 35 -28.32 27.23 17.08
CA GLU A 35 -28.72 27.82 15.80
C GLU A 35 -28.80 26.74 14.71
N GLU A 36 -29.63 26.95 13.69
CA GLU A 36 -30.01 25.97 12.67
C GLU A 36 -28.83 25.12 12.15
N VAL A 37 -28.96 23.80 12.35
CA VAL A 37 -28.00 22.79 11.91
C VAL A 37 -27.97 22.76 10.37
N PRO A 38 -26.83 22.97 9.71
CA PRO A 38 -26.76 22.83 8.27
C PRO A 38 -27.07 21.37 7.89
N PRO A 39 -27.83 21.13 6.80
CA PRO A 39 -28.11 19.78 6.35
C PRO A 39 -26.80 19.03 6.07
N ARG A 40 -26.82 17.71 6.31
CA ARG A 40 -25.80 16.70 5.91
C ARG A 40 -24.99 17.17 4.71
N PHE A 41 -23.67 16.94 4.71
CA PHE A 41 -22.85 17.20 3.52
C PHE A 41 -23.39 16.34 2.37
N ASP A 42 -24.29 16.93 1.59
CA ASP A 42 -25.02 16.22 0.57
C ASP A 42 -24.12 16.21 -0.65
N TRP A 43 -23.51 15.06 -0.89
CA TRP A 43 -22.64 14.80 -2.02
C TRP A 43 -23.35 15.05 -3.37
N ARG A 44 -24.68 15.14 -3.39
CA ARG A 44 -25.52 15.50 -4.54
C ARG A 44 -25.53 17.02 -4.83
N LYS A 45 -25.08 17.87 -3.90
CA LYS A 45 -25.02 19.33 -4.12
C LYS A 45 -23.95 19.65 -5.16
N ILE A 46 -24.41 20.15 -6.31
CA ILE A 46 -23.58 20.65 -7.40
C ILE A 46 -23.59 22.18 -7.35
N VAL A 47 -22.43 22.82 -7.56
CA VAL A 47 -22.39 24.26 -7.82
C VAL A 47 -22.95 24.51 -9.22
N GLN A 48 -24.11 25.17 -9.31
CA GLN A 48 -24.61 25.70 -10.58
C GLN A 48 -23.57 26.71 -11.13
N ARG A 49 -22.92 26.40 -12.26
CA ARG A 49 -21.83 27.18 -12.86
C ARG A 49 -22.21 28.66 -13.06
N ARG A 50 -21.45 29.58 -12.42
CA ARG A 50 -21.04 30.95 -12.85
C ARG A 50 -20.80 31.96 -11.72
N LYS A 51 -20.67 31.54 -10.46
CA LYS A 51 -19.92 32.35 -9.50
C LYS A 51 -18.59 31.65 -9.27
N GLN A 52 -17.49 32.30 -9.69
CA GLN A 52 -16.23 32.08 -8.97
C GLN A 52 -16.58 32.13 -7.49
N PRO A 53 -16.08 31.19 -6.66
CA PRO A 53 -16.19 31.33 -5.23
C PRO A 53 -15.40 32.60 -4.89
N LYS A 54 -16.06 33.77 -4.92
CA LYS A 54 -15.66 34.88 -4.06
C LYS A 54 -15.62 34.24 -2.70
N ASP A 55 -14.44 34.25 -2.10
CA ASP A 55 -14.14 33.76 -0.77
C ASP A 55 -15.43 33.66 0.03
N ILE A 56 -16.04 32.48 0.03
CA ILE A 56 -17.16 32.24 0.92
C ILE A 56 -16.45 32.27 2.24
N GLU A 57 -16.58 33.39 2.96
CA GLU A 57 -16.14 33.55 4.33
C GLU A 57 -16.80 32.44 5.14
N PHE A 58 -16.19 31.24 5.14
CA PHE A 58 -16.57 30.09 5.96
C PHE A 58 -16.28 30.33 7.45
N ALA A 59 -16.11 31.61 7.83
CA ALA A 59 -15.82 32.09 9.16
C ALA A 59 -17.10 32.66 9.82
N ARG A 60 -18.16 31.86 9.91
CA ARG A 60 -19.20 32.04 10.95
C ARG A 60 -19.60 30.68 11.52
N SER A 61 -19.83 30.67 12.82
CA SER A 61 -19.95 29.50 13.69
C SER A 61 -20.95 28.46 13.19
N TYR A 62 -20.46 27.35 12.64
CA TYR A 62 -21.30 26.17 12.45
C TYR A 62 -21.42 25.39 13.78
N PRO A 63 -22.64 25.02 14.22
CA PRO A 63 -22.84 24.06 15.30
C PRO A 63 -22.26 22.70 14.89
N TYR A 64 -21.56 22.05 15.81
CA TYR A 64 -21.04 20.69 15.59
C TYR A 64 -22.20 19.69 15.55
N VAL A 65 -22.29 18.89 14.48
CA VAL A 65 -23.22 17.76 14.39
C VAL A 65 -22.45 16.49 14.70
N ARG A 66 -22.77 15.85 15.82
CA ARG A 66 -22.20 14.55 16.19
C ARG A 66 -22.59 13.52 15.13
N ARG A 67 -21.58 12.94 14.47
CA ARG A 67 -21.80 11.76 13.63
C ARG A 67 -21.94 10.54 14.53
N ARG A 68 -23.04 9.80 14.44
CA ARG A 68 -23.25 8.56 15.19
C ARG A 68 -22.99 7.35 14.32
N ARG A 69 -22.41 6.34 14.93
CA ARG A 69 -22.37 4.99 14.38
C ARG A 69 -23.78 4.41 14.37
N THR A 70 -24.09 3.64 13.34
CA THR A 70 -25.35 2.91 13.32
C THR A 70 -25.28 1.78 14.34
N GLU A 71 -26.22 1.74 15.28
CA GLU A 71 -26.44 0.54 16.09
C GLU A 71 -26.89 -0.57 15.15
N ALA A 72 -26.27 -1.76 15.25
CA ALA A 72 -26.70 -2.92 14.50
C ALA A 72 -28.12 -3.26 14.95
N THR A 73 -29.13 -2.79 14.20
CA THR A 73 -30.48 -3.25 14.37
C THR A 73 -30.47 -4.74 14.01
N ASP A 74 -30.68 -5.60 15.01
CA ASP A 74 -30.89 -7.02 14.80
C ASP A 74 -31.89 -7.22 13.65
N GLY A 75 -31.40 -7.75 12.53
CA GLY A 75 -32.22 -8.37 11.50
C GLY A 75 -33.23 -7.47 10.78
N LEU A 76 -32.76 -6.48 10.01
CA LEU A 76 -33.37 -6.31 8.69
C LEU A 76 -32.84 -7.45 7.82
N ALA A 77 -33.74 -8.28 7.30
CA ALA A 77 -33.42 -9.36 6.39
C ALA A 77 -32.78 -8.75 5.13
N SER A 78 -31.45 -8.66 5.11
CA SER A 78 -30.70 -8.30 3.92
C SER A 78 -31.05 -9.31 2.84
N THR A 79 -31.44 -8.82 1.66
CA THR A 79 -31.63 -9.66 0.46
C THR A 79 -30.37 -10.46 0.11
N TYR A 80 -29.21 -10.07 0.64
CA TYR A 80 -27.92 -10.70 0.43
C TYR A 80 -27.45 -11.54 1.61
N ARG A 81 -28.31 -11.85 2.61
CA ARG A 81 -27.89 -12.55 3.84
C ARG A 81 -27.08 -13.81 3.55
N ASP A 82 -27.62 -14.74 2.75
CA ASP A 82 -26.95 -16.00 2.45
C ASP A 82 -25.62 -15.78 1.72
N SER A 83 -25.57 -14.81 0.80
CA SER A 83 -24.33 -14.47 0.09
C SER A 83 -23.28 -13.82 0.99
N ILE A 84 -23.69 -13.07 2.01
CA ILE A 84 -22.80 -12.51 3.02
C ILE A 84 -22.27 -13.63 3.92
N GLU A 85 -23.13 -14.55 4.38
CA GLU A 85 -22.72 -15.70 5.19
C GLU A 85 -21.70 -16.58 4.44
N GLU A 86 -21.91 -16.83 3.13
CA GLU A 86 -20.95 -17.54 2.28
C GLU A 86 -19.64 -16.76 2.09
N TYR A 87 -19.72 -15.43 1.88
CA TYR A 87 -18.54 -14.57 1.77
C TYR A 87 -17.71 -14.56 3.06
N GLU A 88 -18.37 -14.46 4.22
CA GLU A 88 -17.77 -14.54 5.55
C GLU A 88 -17.11 -15.90 5.79
N GLY A 89 -17.84 -16.98 5.48
CA GLY A 89 -17.36 -18.36 5.58
C GLY A 89 -16.11 -18.61 4.74
N ARG A 90 -16.00 -17.95 3.57
CA ARG A 90 -14.81 -18.03 2.73
C ARG A 90 -13.64 -17.21 3.28
N PHE A 91 -13.82 -15.91 3.55
CA PHE A 91 -12.67 -15.02 3.74
C PHE A 91 -12.19 -14.88 5.19
N LEU A 92 -13.06 -15.04 6.20
CA LEU A 92 -12.62 -14.92 7.60
C LEU A 92 -11.57 -15.99 7.97
N PRO A 93 -11.74 -17.29 7.62
CA PRO A 93 -10.73 -18.30 7.91
C PRO A 93 -9.40 -18.06 7.19
N LEU A 94 -9.43 -17.49 5.98
CA LEU A 94 -8.22 -17.18 5.21
C LEU A 94 -7.43 -16.02 5.84
N ILE A 95 -8.13 -14.97 6.29
CA ILE A 95 -7.53 -13.86 7.05
C ILE A 95 -6.86 -14.39 8.32
N GLU A 96 -7.53 -15.27 9.07
CA GLU A 96 -6.99 -15.87 10.30
C GLU A 96 -5.82 -16.82 10.03
N ALA A 97 -5.82 -17.51 8.89
CA ALA A 97 -4.71 -18.36 8.47
C ALA A 97 -3.46 -17.54 8.08
N GLU A 98 -3.65 -16.37 7.46
CA GLU A 98 -2.57 -15.44 7.13
C GLU A 98 -1.99 -14.77 8.38
N GLU A 99 -2.86 -14.25 9.24
CA GLU A 99 -2.50 -13.65 10.53
C GLU A 99 -1.65 -14.60 11.40
N ARG A 100 -2.07 -15.87 11.53
CA ARG A 100 -1.31 -16.87 12.29
C ARG A 100 0.06 -17.17 11.68
N GLU A 101 0.20 -17.16 10.36
CA GLU A 101 1.49 -17.42 9.71
C GLU A 101 2.44 -16.23 9.90
N GLU A 102 1.95 -14.99 9.82
CA GLU A 102 2.73 -13.79 10.14
C GLU A 102 3.21 -13.78 11.59
N GLU A 103 2.32 -14.07 12.54
CA GLU A 103 2.65 -14.14 13.96
C GLU A 103 3.70 -15.24 14.23
N LYS A 104 3.51 -16.42 13.64
CA LYS A 104 4.45 -17.54 13.74
C LYS A 104 5.83 -17.18 13.20
N LEU A 105 5.94 -16.45 12.09
CA LEU A 105 7.23 -16.04 11.55
C LEU A 105 8.01 -15.13 12.50
N ILE A 106 7.33 -14.27 13.25
CA ILE A 106 7.94 -13.41 14.26
C ILE A 106 8.35 -14.26 15.47
N PHE A 107 7.45 -15.13 15.94
CA PHE A 107 7.72 -16.05 17.03
C PHE A 107 8.91 -16.99 16.76
N ASP A 108 8.98 -17.58 15.57
CA ASP A 108 10.09 -18.46 15.14
C ASP A 108 11.42 -17.70 15.10
N ARG A 109 11.41 -16.42 14.70
CA ARG A 109 12.62 -15.58 14.74
C ARG A 109 13.09 -15.36 16.18
N LEU A 110 12.18 -14.97 17.07
CA LEU A 110 12.49 -14.75 18.48
C LEU A 110 12.96 -16.05 19.18
N THR A 111 12.43 -17.20 18.78
CA THR A 111 12.74 -18.50 19.38
C THR A 111 14.06 -19.08 18.87
N TYR A 112 14.28 -19.06 17.55
CA TYR A 112 15.36 -19.85 16.93
C TYR A 112 16.56 -19.01 16.45
N TRP A 113 16.43 -17.69 16.34
CA TRP A 113 17.57 -16.87 15.89
C TRP A 113 18.40 -16.42 17.10
N PRO A 114 19.74 -16.60 17.06
CA PRO A 114 20.61 -16.03 18.08
C PRO A 114 20.47 -14.51 18.15
N LEU A 115 20.60 -13.92 19.34
CA LEU A 115 20.50 -12.47 19.56
C LEU A 115 21.41 -11.67 18.61
N GLU A 116 22.65 -12.12 18.41
CA GLU A 116 23.60 -11.47 17.49
C GLU A 116 23.12 -11.48 16.04
N ARG A 117 22.38 -12.51 15.62
CA ARG A 117 21.75 -12.54 14.31
C ARG A 117 20.60 -11.54 14.23
N LEU A 118 19.73 -11.48 15.25
CA LEU A 118 18.62 -10.53 15.29
C LEU A 118 19.12 -9.07 15.22
N LYS A 119 20.18 -8.75 15.97
CA LYS A 119 20.84 -7.43 15.93
C LYS A 119 21.44 -7.12 14.56
N ARG A 120 22.24 -8.05 14.01
CA ARG A 120 22.89 -7.86 12.70
C ARG A 120 21.91 -7.69 11.55
N GLU A 121 20.78 -8.39 11.59
CA GLU A 121 19.72 -8.31 10.58
C GLU A 121 18.73 -7.16 10.88
N GLY A 122 18.94 -6.41 11.97
CA GLY A 122 18.18 -5.22 12.29
C GLY A 122 16.79 -5.45 12.87
N TYR A 123 16.50 -6.64 13.40
CA TYR A 123 15.20 -6.98 14.01
C TYR A 123 15.16 -6.73 15.52
N CYS A 124 16.30 -6.48 16.14
CA CYS A 124 16.44 -6.31 17.58
C CYS A 124 17.48 -5.23 17.89
N MET A 125 17.20 -4.41 18.90
CA MET A 125 18.15 -3.51 19.55
C MET A 125 18.15 -3.78 21.06
N THR A 126 19.32 -3.73 21.68
CA THR A 126 19.50 -4.02 23.13
C THR A 126 20.35 -2.92 23.75
N GLY A 127 20.15 -2.63 25.03
CA GLY A 127 20.94 -1.62 25.73
C GLY A 127 20.42 -0.20 25.50
N LEU A 128 19.12 -0.05 25.30
CA LEU A 128 18.47 1.23 25.10
C LEU A 128 18.09 1.84 26.46
N HIS A 129 18.38 3.12 26.65
CA HIS A 129 17.79 3.94 27.71
C HIS A 129 16.46 4.51 27.21
N ALA A 130 15.47 4.61 28.10
CA ALA A 130 14.18 5.18 27.77
C ALA A 130 13.81 6.34 28.71
N PHE A 131 13.14 7.36 28.18
CA PHE A 131 12.57 8.47 28.95
C PHE A 131 11.28 8.97 28.30
N TRP A 132 10.35 9.50 29.09
CA TRP A 132 9.11 10.04 28.56
C TRP A 132 9.34 11.42 27.93
N SER A 133 8.92 11.59 26.68
CA SER A 133 9.17 12.83 25.92
C SER A 133 8.23 14.00 26.29
N GLY A 134 7.20 13.75 27.11
CA GLY A 134 6.12 14.70 27.41
C GLY A 134 5.18 14.99 26.22
N LYS A 135 5.49 14.47 25.03
CA LYS A 135 4.64 14.53 23.83
C LYS A 135 3.65 13.36 23.81
N ALA A 136 2.53 13.56 23.13
CA ALA A 136 1.53 12.51 22.91
C ALA A 136 1.18 12.44 21.42
N ASN A 137 1.06 11.23 20.88
CA ASN A 137 0.58 11.01 19.52
C ASN A 137 -0.86 10.48 19.59
N LEU A 138 -1.84 11.25 19.10
CA LEU A 138 -3.26 10.88 19.15
C LEU A 138 -3.73 10.49 20.57
N GLY A 139 -3.19 11.18 21.60
CA GLY A 139 -3.49 10.90 23.01
C GLY A 139 -2.68 9.77 23.67
N ARG A 140 -1.84 9.04 22.93
CA ARG A 140 -0.94 8.00 23.46
C ARG A 140 0.39 8.60 23.94
N PRO A 141 0.88 8.28 25.15
CA PRO A 141 2.17 8.78 25.64
C PRO A 141 3.34 8.22 24.81
N ILE A 142 4.37 9.04 24.58
CA ILE A 142 5.55 8.69 23.79
C ILE A 142 6.79 8.60 24.67
N ALA A 143 7.43 7.43 24.71
CA ALA A 143 8.77 7.25 25.29
C ALA A 143 9.83 7.27 24.18
N ALA A 144 10.92 7.99 24.42
CA ALA A 144 12.09 8.07 23.56
C ALA A 144 13.13 7.05 24.01
N PHE A 145 13.59 6.20 23.09
CA PHE A 145 14.60 5.17 23.29
C PHE A 145 15.87 5.55 22.54
N ARG A 146 17.02 5.54 23.24
CA ARG A 146 18.32 5.86 22.65
C ARG A 146 19.45 5.11 23.34
N PHE A 147 20.61 5.06 22.72
CA PHE A 147 21.85 4.68 23.38
C PHE A 147 22.42 5.85 24.20
N ASP A 148 23.62 5.68 24.76
CA ASP A 148 24.37 6.77 25.37
C ASP A 148 24.51 7.98 24.44
N VAL A 149 24.58 9.16 25.04
CA VAL A 149 24.60 10.46 24.32
C VAL A 149 25.70 10.47 23.25
N GLY A 150 25.32 10.75 22.00
CA GLY A 150 26.23 10.82 20.85
C GLY A 150 26.43 9.50 20.08
N THR A 151 25.73 8.43 20.45
CA THR A 151 25.77 7.14 19.74
C THR A 151 24.61 7.01 18.78
N SER A 152 24.90 6.85 17.49
CA SER A 152 23.88 6.58 16.47
C SER A 152 23.31 5.17 16.60
N LEU A 153 22.02 5.02 16.32
CA LEU A 153 21.35 3.74 16.21
C LEU A 153 22.04 2.84 15.16
N PRO A 154 22.17 1.53 15.43
CA PRO A 154 22.70 0.59 14.46
C PRO A 154 21.78 0.46 13.25
N THR A 155 22.27 -0.11 12.15
CA THR A 155 21.42 -0.43 11.00
C THR A 155 20.28 -1.36 11.43
N HIS A 156 19.04 -0.95 11.16
CA HIS A 156 17.86 -1.66 11.64
C HIS A 156 16.72 -1.69 10.61
N SER A 157 15.73 -2.55 10.85
CA SER A 157 14.52 -2.71 10.02
C SER A 157 13.30 -1.94 10.55
N PHE A 158 13.46 -1.19 11.65
CA PHE A 158 12.39 -0.35 12.21
C PHE A 158 12.07 0.86 11.31
N SER A 159 10.78 1.15 11.14
CA SER A 159 10.25 2.38 10.53
C SER A 159 9.21 3.01 11.44
N LYS A 160 8.73 4.23 11.15
CA LYS A 160 7.52 4.71 11.85
C LYS A 160 6.36 3.75 11.52
N GLY A 161 5.39 3.64 12.43
CA GLY A 161 4.28 2.70 12.36
C GLY A 161 4.62 1.26 12.78
N THR A 162 5.89 0.88 12.75
CA THR A 162 6.33 -0.47 13.16
C THR A 162 5.88 -0.76 14.60
N LYS A 163 5.19 -1.90 14.77
CA LYS A 163 4.90 -2.44 16.09
C LYS A 163 6.17 -3.03 16.70
N VAL A 164 6.36 -2.78 17.99
CA VAL A 164 7.54 -3.24 18.72
C VAL A 164 7.16 -3.88 20.03
N TYR A 165 7.97 -4.87 20.42
CA TYR A 165 7.97 -5.44 21.76
C TYR A 165 9.13 -4.84 22.54
N ILE A 166 8.82 -4.22 23.67
CA ILE A 166 9.78 -3.66 24.59
C ILE A 166 9.86 -4.55 25.82
N SER A 167 11.05 -5.05 26.10
CA SER A 167 11.30 -5.99 27.18
C SER A 167 12.64 -5.66 27.85
N ARG A 168 12.91 -6.21 29.03
CA ARG A 168 14.21 -6.06 29.69
C ARG A 168 15.25 -6.99 29.09
N THR A 169 14.84 -8.22 28.80
CA THR A 169 15.75 -9.30 28.40
C THR A 169 15.25 -10.06 27.19
N ASP A 170 14.07 -10.65 27.25
CA ASP A 170 13.56 -11.54 26.22
C ASP A 170 12.03 -11.46 26.17
N PRO A 171 11.43 -11.00 25.05
CA PRO A 171 9.99 -10.84 24.93
C PRO A 171 9.22 -12.17 25.00
N LEU A 172 9.88 -13.33 24.96
CA LEU A 172 9.24 -14.63 25.15
C LEU A 172 9.26 -15.12 26.61
N LYS A 173 10.09 -14.54 27.49
CA LYS A 173 10.25 -14.96 28.90
C LYS A 173 9.59 -14.02 29.88
N GLU A 174 9.29 -12.80 29.46
CA GLU A 174 8.56 -11.80 30.24
C GLU A 174 7.39 -11.26 29.42
N THR A 175 6.50 -10.48 30.04
CA THR A 175 5.41 -9.82 29.30
C THR A 175 5.95 -8.51 28.70
N PRO A 176 6.17 -8.42 27.38
CA PRO A 176 6.71 -7.21 26.79
C PRO A 176 5.65 -6.10 26.71
N TYR A 177 6.08 -4.85 26.87
CA TYR A 177 5.26 -3.69 26.54
C TYR A 177 5.14 -3.60 25.01
N LYS A 178 3.91 -3.44 24.53
CA LYS A 178 3.63 -3.33 23.10
C LYS A 178 3.49 -1.86 22.73
N GLY A 179 4.29 -1.42 21.76
CA GLY A 179 4.30 -0.04 21.29
C GLY A 179 4.24 0.07 19.77
N SER A 180 4.06 1.28 19.27
CA SER A 180 4.24 1.63 17.86
C SER A 180 5.22 2.78 17.72
N ILE A 181 6.20 2.62 16.84
CA ILE A 181 7.18 3.68 16.56
C ILE A 181 6.46 4.87 15.91
N VAL A 182 6.69 6.07 16.45
CA VAL A 182 6.10 7.33 15.96
C VAL A 182 7.16 8.29 15.43
N SER A 183 8.37 8.25 15.97
CA SER A 183 9.51 9.01 15.49
C SER A 183 10.75 8.14 15.41
N LEU A 184 11.60 8.43 14.44
CA LEU A 184 12.83 7.71 14.21
C LEU A 184 13.87 8.73 13.69
N THR A 185 14.91 8.96 14.46
CA THR A 185 16.06 9.80 14.10
C THR A 185 17.32 8.91 14.06
N PRO A 186 18.48 9.41 13.60
CA PRO A 186 19.72 8.64 13.66
C PRO A 186 20.11 8.18 15.07
N ASP A 187 19.64 8.86 16.12
CA ASP A 187 20.10 8.64 17.51
C ASP A 187 18.96 8.21 18.45
N GLU A 188 17.70 8.30 18.04
CA GLU A 188 16.53 8.10 18.90
C GLU A 188 15.35 7.44 18.19
N VAL A 189 14.66 6.55 18.91
CA VAL A 189 13.39 5.94 18.51
C VAL A 189 12.29 6.38 19.48
N GLY A 190 11.32 7.15 19.00
CA GLY A 190 10.12 7.47 19.79
C GLY A 190 9.04 6.41 19.58
N VAL A 191 8.54 5.84 20.66
CA VAL A 191 7.52 4.79 20.66
C VAL A 191 6.30 5.26 21.46
N ALA A 192 5.13 5.19 20.84
CA ALA A 192 3.86 5.44 21.50
C ALA A 192 3.29 4.15 22.11
N PHE A 193 2.81 4.25 23.35
CA PHE A 193 2.19 3.16 24.11
C PHE A 193 0.74 3.49 24.46
N GLU A 194 -0.06 2.49 24.83
CA GLU A 194 -1.42 2.74 25.31
C GLU A 194 -1.41 3.40 26.71
N GLU A 195 -0.50 2.96 27.57
CA GLU A 195 -0.36 3.43 28.95
C GLU A 195 1.11 3.74 29.23
N ASP A 196 1.37 4.60 30.22
CA ASP A 196 2.71 4.86 30.73
C ASP A 196 3.19 3.71 31.64
N PHE A 197 4.51 3.58 31.73
CA PHE A 197 5.19 2.61 32.57
C PHE A 197 6.51 3.23 33.07
N GLU A 198 7.18 2.55 33.99
CA GLU A 198 8.46 2.99 34.55
C GLU A 198 9.60 2.84 33.53
N ALA A 199 9.72 3.80 32.62
CA ALA A 199 10.66 3.76 31.50
C ALA A 199 12.11 4.09 31.90
N GLU A 200 12.30 4.90 32.93
CA GLU A 200 13.59 5.56 33.26
C GLU A 200 14.58 4.67 34.02
N SER A 201 14.13 3.54 34.57
CA SER A 201 15.01 2.60 35.26
C SER A 201 15.54 1.55 34.28
N GLY A 202 16.84 1.24 34.34
CA GLY A 202 17.48 0.11 33.64
C GLY A 202 17.63 0.24 32.12
N LEU A 203 18.10 -0.85 31.50
CA LEU A 203 18.26 -0.96 30.04
C LEU A 203 17.08 -1.72 29.44
N TRP A 204 16.78 -1.39 28.18
CA TRP A 204 15.69 -1.96 27.41
C TRP A 204 16.19 -2.69 26.16
N ARG A 205 15.43 -3.71 25.80
CA ARG A 205 15.49 -4.43 24.53
C ARG A 205 14.23 -4.09 23.74
N MET A 206 14.41 -3.85 22.44
CA MET A 206 13.36 -3.57 21.48
C MET A 206 13.42 -4.59 20.35
N ASP A 207 12.36 -5.37 20.18
CA ASP A 207 12.21 -6.35 19.10
C ASP A 207 11.07 -5.92 18.15
N LEU A 208 11.20 -6.33 16.88
CA LEU A 208 10.14 -6.17 15.89
C LEU A 208 8.89 -6.96 16.32
N GLY A 209 7.76 -6.28 16.47
CA GLY A 209 6.48 -6.84 16.89
C GLY A 209 5.53 -7.14 15.73
N TYR A 210 4.46 -7.87 16.06
CA TYR A 210 3.36 -8.20 15.14
C TYR A 210 2.30 -7.09 15.12
N SER A 211 1.73 -6.80 13.96
CA SER A 211 0.63 -5.84 13.79
C SER A 211 -0.57 -6.54 13.18
N ASN A 212 -1.64 -6.70 13.96
CA ASN A 212 -2.90 -7.25 13.45
C ASN A 212 -3.85 -6.20 12.87
N ALA A 213 -3.47 -4.92 12.87
CA ALA A 213 -4.38 -3.83 12.53
C ALA A 213 -4.95 -3.94 11.10
N SER A 214 -4.16 -4.45 10.14
CA SER A 214 -4.63 -4.72 8.77
C SER A 214 -5.68 -5.82 8.76
N PHE A 215 -5.42 -6.95 9.40
CA PHE A 215 -6.34 -8.09 9.49
C PHE A 215 -7.64 -7.71 10.18
N GLU A 216 -7.58 -6.97 11.29
CA GLU A 216 -8.77 -6.51 12.00
C GLU A 216 -9.59 -5.51 11.18
N ARG A 217 -8.94 -4.62 10.41
CA ARG A 217 -9.65 -3.72 9.48
C ARG A 217 -10.33 -4.48 8.33
N MET A 218 -9.70 -5.55 7.83
CA MET A 218 -10.32 -6.43 6.84
C MET A 218 -11.54 -7.15 7.43
N LYS A 219 -11.42 -7.76 8.61
CA LYS A 219 -12.55 -8.41 9.31
C LYS A 219 -13.68 -7.42 9.58
N ALA A 220 -13.36 -6.21 10.04
CA ALA A 220 -14.34 -5.16 10.28
C ALA A 220 -15.07 -4.75 9.01
N ALA A 221 -14.37 -4.66 7.87
CA ALA A 221 -15.00 -4.36 6.59
C ALA A 221 -15.99 -5.45 6.16
N ILE A 222 -15.65 -6.72 6.35
CA ILE A 222 -16.55 -7.85 6.06
C ILE A 222 -17.82 -7.76 6.93
N ARG A 223 -17.65 -7.54 8.25
CA ARG A 223 -18.77 -7.36 9.19
C ARG A 223 -19.66 -6.15 8.87
N MET A 224 -19.21 -5.25 7.98
CA MET A 224 -19.99 -4.10 7.53
C MET A 224 -20.84 -4.36 6.29
N LEU A 225 -20.69 -5.49 5.61
CA LEU A 225 -21.49 -5.85 4.43
C LEU A 225 -23.01 -5.94 4.69
N PRO A 226 -23.49 -6.35 5.88
CA PRO A 226 -24.93 -6.36 6.16
C PRO A 226 -25.59 -4.98 6.10
N PHE A 227 -24.84 -3.90 6.37
CA PHE A 227 -25.38 -2.55 6.43
C PHE A 227 -25.71 -2.01 5.03
N ASP A 228 -26.91 -1.42 4.87
CA ASP A 228 -27.32 -0.73 3.65
C ASP A 228 -27.16 0.79 3.78
N PRO A 229 -26.23 1.43 3.05
CA PRO A 229 -26.12 2.89 3.05
C PRO A 229 -27.44 3.62 2.72
N GLU A 230 -28.32 3.04 1.90
CA GLU A 230 -29.58 3.70 1.50
C GLU A 230 -30.60 3.80 2.63
N GLU A 231 -30.68 2.81 3.51
CA GLU A 231 -31.57 2.82 4.68
C GLU A 231 -31.17 3.98 5.62
N PHE A 232 -29.87 4.13 5.88
CA PHE A 232 -29.37 5.23 6.72
C PHE A 232 -29.53 6.61 6.08
N GLU A 233 -29.47 6.71 4.75
CA GLU A 233 -29.79 7.96 4.06
C GLU A 233 -31.25 8.38 4.27
N LYS A 234 -32.19 7.42 4.37
CA LYS A 234 -33.62 7.70 4.63
C LYS A 234 -33.84 8.16 6.07
N ASP A 235 -33.23 7.47 7.04
CA ASP A 235 -33.36 7.82 8.46
C ASP A 235 -32.72 9.16 8.82
N ALA A 236 -31.56 9.48 8.22
CA ALA A 236 -30.86 10.75 8.44
C ALA A 236 -31.67 11.97 7.97
N ARG A 237 -32.57 11.83 6.99
CA ARG A 237 -33.45 12.93 6.54
C ARG A 237 -34.48 13.33 7.61
N ASN A 238 -34.77 12.44 8.56
CA ASN A 238 -35.78 12.64 9.59
C ASN A 238 -35.21 13.20 10.92
N SER A 239 -33.88 13.21 11.11
CA SER A 239 -33.24 13.70 12.34
C SER A 239 -32.58 15.08 12.15
N LYS A 240 -33.09 16.11 12.82
CA LYS A 240 -32.52 17.49 12.75
C LYS A 240 -31.25 17.69 13.60
N LYS A 241 -30.88 16.72 14.47
CA LYS A 241 -29.79 16.89 15.46
C LYS A 241 -28.67 15.84 15.36
N GLN A 242 -28.79 14.82 14.50
CA GLN A 242 -27.82 13.72 14.42
C GLN A 242 -27.56 13.31 12.97
N GLU A 243 -26.29 13.08 12.63
CA GLU A 243 -25.85 12.61 11.32
C GLU A 243 -25.35 11.16 11.49
N PHE A 244 -25.82 10.19 10.69
CA PHE A 244 -25.30 8.82 10.75
C PHE A 244 -24.10 8.66 9.81
N MET A 245 -23.10 7.87 10.23
CA MET A 245 -22.05 7.40 9.34
C MET A 245 -22.61 6.37 8.37
N LEU A 246 -22.29 6.48 7.08
CA LEU A 246 -22.66 5.41 6.14
C LEU A 246 -21.71 4.23 6.34
N HIS A 247 -22.28 3.15 6.85
CA HIS A 247 -21.64 1.83 6.87
C HIS A 247 -22.17 0.97 5.74
N GLY A 248 -21.28 0.14 5.17
CA GLY A 248 -21.60 -0.73 4.05
C GLY A 248 -21.39 -0.07 2.69
N THR A 249 -21.91 -0.72 1.65
CA THR A 249 -21.75 -0.32 0.24
C THR A 249 -23.02 -0.60 -0.54
N GLN A 250 -23.29 0.19 -1.58
CA GLN A 250 -24.39 -0.05 -2.52
C GLN A 250 -23.99 -0.94 -3.69
N LEU A 251 -22.81 -1.54 -3.63
CA LEU A 251 -22.29 -2.44 -4.66
C LEU A 251 -22.42 -3.92 -4.26
N ARG A 252 -23.20 -4.24 -3.22
CA ARG A 252 -23.38 -5.61 -2.69
C ARG A 252 -23.88 -6.58 -3.77
N ASP A 253 -24.76 -6.11 -4.63
CA ASP A 253 -25.32 -6.88 -5.75
C ASP A 253 -24.25 -7.36 -6.75
N VAL A 254 -23.16 -6.62 -6.89
CA VAL A 254 -22.01 -7.01 -7.73
C VAL A 254 -20.98 -7.79 -6.93
N LEU A 255 -20.62 -7.29 -5.75
CA LEU A 255 -19.55 -7.86 -4.93
C LEU A 255 -19.88 -9.29 -4.47
N LEU A 256 -21.15 -9.55 -4.16
CA LEU A 256 -21.63 -10.82 -3.62
C LEU A 256 -22.23 -11.74 -4.68
N LYS A 257 -22.20 -11.35 -5.96
CA LYS A 257 -22.88 -12.08 -7.04
C LYS A 257 -22.48 -13.56 -7.10
N THR A 258 -21.19 -13.87 -7.08
CA THR A 258 -20.67 -15.25 -7.11
C THR A 258 -20.85 -16.03 -5.82
N PHE A 259 -21.31 -15.36 -4.76
CA PHE A 259 -21.59 -15.96 -3.45
C PHE A 259 -23.09 -16.23 -3.28
N SER A 260 -23.92 -15.93 -4.29
CA SER A 260 -25.33 -16.30 -4.28
C SER A 260 -25.50 -17.82 -4.41
N PRO A 261 -26.36 -18.45 -3.57
CA PRO A 261 -26.68 -19.89 -3.67
C PRO A 261 -27.19 -20.32 -5.05
N GLU A 262 -27.77 -19.39 -5.81
CA GLU A 262 -28.31 -19.64 -7.15
C GLU A 262 -27.24 -19.66 -8.25
N THR A 263 -25.99 -19.30 -7.95
CA THR A 263 -24.90 -19.28 -8.92
C THR A 263 -24.38 -20.71 -9.16
N PRO A 264 -24.42 -21.24 -10.39
CA PRO A 264 -23.91 -22.57 -10.70
C PRO A 264 -22.46 -22.75 -10.23
N VAL A 265 -22.10 -23.91 -9.69
CA VAL A 265 -20.74 -24.22 -9.20
C VAL A 265 -19.67 -24.00 -10.28
N GLU A 266 -20.02 -24.18 -11.55
CA GLU A 266 -19.16 -23.91 -12.72
C GLU A 266 -18.87 -22.42 -12.95
N GLN A 267 -19.71 -21.52 -12.42
CA GLN A 267 -19.50 -20.06 -12.40
C GLN A 267 -18.91 -19.57 -11.08
N GLN A 268 -18.83 -20.43 -10.07
CA GLN A 268 -18.13 -20.11 -8.85
C GLN A 268 -16.63 -20.14 -9.15
N ALA A 269 -15.96 -19.06 -8.79
CA ALA A 269 -14.56 -18.73 -9.03
C ALA A 269 -13.55 -19.68 -8.33
N HIS A 270 -13.72 -21.00 -8.44
CA HIS A 270 -13.02 -22.02 -7.66
C HIS A 270 -11.99 -22.85 -8.44
N HIS A 271 -11.83 -22.62 -9.76
CA HIS A 271 -10.81 -23.27 -10.59
C HIS A 271 -9.80 -22.29 -11.23
N LEU A 272 -9.65 -21.08 -10.66
CA LEU A 272 -9.05 -19.93 -11.37
C LEU A 272 -7.52 -19.86 -11.39
N GLN A 273 -6.82 -20.87 -10.86
CA GLN A 273 -5.40 -21.08 -11.14
C GLN A 273 -5.07 -22.57 -11.17
N ASP A 274 -5.92 -23.41 -11.76
CA ASP A 274 -5.44 -24.74 -12.08
C ASP A 274 -4.28 -24.60 -13.06
N SER A 275 -3.08 -24.99 -12.62
CA SER A 275 -1.87 -25.02 -13.44
C SER A 275 -2.03 -25.89 -14.69
N THR A 276 -3.14 -26.64 -14.76
CA THR A 276 -3.50 -27.57 -15.82
C THR A 276 -4.54 -27.05 -16.82
N ASP A 277 -5.19 -25.89 -16.59
CA ASP A 277 -6.24 -25.38 -17.49
C ASP A 277 -5.62 -24.67 -18.73
N PRO A 278 -5.80 -25.23 -19.95
CA PRO A 278 -5.22 -24.71 -21.18
C PRO A 278 -5.89 -23.42 -21.67
N ILE A 279 -7.06 -23.06 -21.14
CA ILE A 279 -7.84 -21.90 -21.58
C ILE A 279 -7.79 -20.84 -20.47
N TYR A 280 -6.66 -20.15 -20.35
CA TYR A 280 -6.71 -18.81 -19.78
C TYR A 280 -7.12 -17.91 -20.94
N PRO A 281 -8.27 -17.20 -20.92
CA PRO A 281 -8.65 -16.34 -22.03
C PRO A 281 -7.50 -15.40 -22.35
N SER A 282 -6.85 -15.65 -23.50
CA SER A 282 -5.81 -14.82 -24.09
C SER A 282 -6.43 -13.61 -24.77
N GLU A 283 -7.61 -13.18 -24.32
CA GLU A 283 -8.29 -12.03 -24.88
C GLU A 283 -7.95 -10.82 -24.02
N VAL A 284 -7.72 -9.69 -24.68
CA VAL A 284 -7.77 -8.39 -24.03
C VAL A 284 -9.18 -8.24 -23.50
N LEU A 285 -9.32 -8.24 -22.18
CA LEU A 285 -10.61 -8.27 -21.51
C LEU A 285 -11.24 -6.88 -21.57
N GLU A 286 -11.76 -6.49 -22.74
CA GLU A 286 -12.78 -5.45 -22.85
C GLU A 286 -14.16 -6.11 -22.73
N HIS A 287 -14.76 -6.02 -21.55
CA HIS A 287 -16.12 -6.48 -21.32
C HIS A 287 -17.08 -5.29 -21.40
N LYS A 288 -18.19 -5.47 -22.12
CA LYS A 288 -19.35 -4.58 -22.00
C LYS A 288 -20.07 -4.88 -20.68
N SER A 289 -20.69 -3.86 -20.10
CA SER A 289 -21.50 -4.02 -18.89
C SER A 289 -22.62 -5.05 -19.13
N LYS A 290 -22.69 -6.07 -18.26
CA LYS A 290 -23.81 -7.04 -18.17
C LYS A 290 -24.56 -6.89 -16.85
N LEU A 291 -24.42 -5.74 -16.19
CA LEU A 291 -25.10 -5.42 -14.94
C LEU A 291 -26.54 -4.97 -15.22
N THR A 292 -27.45 -5.29 -14.31
CA THR A 292 -28.83 -4.80 -14.37
C THR A 292 -28.86 -3.29 -14.07
N GLU A 293 -29.65 -2.53 -14.83
CA GLU A 293 -29.82 -1.08 -14.67
C GLU A 293 -30.61 -0.68 -13.40
N SER A 294 -30.99 -1.65 -12.56
CA SER A 294 -31.79 -1.43 -11.35
C SER A 294 -31.09 -0.57 -10.30
N PHE A 295 -29.76 -0.56 -10.27
CA PHE A 295 -28.96 0.20 -9.32
C PHE A 295 -28.17 1.32 -9.99
N LYS A 296 -28.17 2.49 -9.34
CA LYS A 296 -27.63 3.73 -9.90
C LYS A 296 -26.32 4.14 -9.22
N GLY A 297 -25.35 4.61 -10.02
CA GLY A 297 -24.10 5.19 -9.52
C GLY A 297 -24.26 6.60 -8.95
N ALA A 298 -23.21 7.12 -8.30
CA ALA A 298 -23.21 8.47 -7.72
C ALA A 298 -23.48 9.58 -8.75
N PHE A 299 -23.08 9.42 -10.01
CA PHE A 299 -23.28 10.42 -11.07
C PHE A 299 -24.56 10.20 -11.91
N SER A 300 -25.42 9.26 -11.51
CA SER A 300 -26.60 8.86 -12.28
C SER A 300 -27.66 9.95 -12.49
N GLU A 301 -27.63 11.02 -11.68
CA GLU A 301 -28.55 12.15 -11.80
C GLU A 301 -27.90 13.35 -12.54
N ASP A 302 -26.59 13.32 -12.80
CA ASP A 302 -25.90 14.39 -13.53
C ASP A 302 -25.89 14.12 -15.03
N MET A 303 -26.87 14.69 -15.74
CA MET A 303 -27.00 14.55 -17.20
C MET A 303 -25.79 15.06 -17.99
N ARG A 304 -24.99 15.99 -17.44
CA ARG A 304 -23.79 16.50 -18.13
C ARG A 304 -22.70 15.44 -18.12
N ILE A 305 -22.47 14.82 -16.96
CA ILE A 305 -21.52 13.72 -16.79
C ILE A 305 -21.95 12.53 -17.64
N LEU A 306 -23.22 12.11 -17.54
CA LEU A 306 -23.72 10.95 -18.30
C LEU A 306 -23.69 11.16 -19.81
N SER A 307 -24.09 12.36 -20.29
CA SER A 307 -24.01 12.69 -21.71
C SER A 307 -22.57 12.66 -22.22
N TRP A 308 -21.64 13.26 -21.47
CA TRP A 308 -20.22 13.24 -21.82
C TRP A 308 -19.68 11.81 -21.82
N ALA A 309 -19.89 11.05 -20.74
CA ALA A 309 -19.43 9.67 -20.62
C ALA A 309 -19.95 8.78 -21.75
N LYS A 310 -21.25 8.87 -22.09
CA LYS A 310 -21.84 8.11 -23.19
C LYS A 310 -21.27 8.46 -24.56
N ARG A 311 -20.91 9.72 -24.79
CA ARG A 311 -20.29 10.15 -26.06
C ARG A 311 -18.84 9.73 -26.15
N TYR A 312 -18.08 9.87 -25.06
CA TYR A 312 -16.65 9.63 -25.01
C TYR A 312 -16.24 8.18 -24.74
N SER A 313 -17.18 7.30 -24.33
CA SER A 313 -16.95 5.85 -24.25
C SER A 313 -16.94 5.17 -25.62
N ARG A 314 -17.48 5.83 -26.65
CA ARG A 314 -17.49 5.34 -28.03
C ARG A 314 -16.07 5.24 -28.57
N GLN A 315 -15.91 4.38 -29.58
CA GLN A 315 -14.69 4.37 -30.38
C GLN A 315 -14.49 5.77 -30.98
N ASP A 316 -15.40 6.28 -31.80
CA ASP A 316 -15.30 7.66 -32.31
C ASP A 316 -16.19 8.58 -31.48
N PRO A 317 -15.59 9.39 -30.57
CA PRO A 317 -16.37 10.22 -29.67
C PRO A 317 -17.02 11.37 -30.45
N LEU A 318 -18.31 11.59 -30.20
CA LEU A 318 -18.99 12.79 -30.69
C LEU A 318 -18.56 13.96 -29.80
N VAL A 319 -17.69 14.83 -30.29
CA VAL A 319 -17.26 16.06 -29.58
C VAL A 319 -18.25 17.18 -29.86
N LEU A 320 -18.67 17.89 -28.82
CA LEU A 320 -19.59 19.03 -28.90
C LEU A 320 -18.87 20.32 -28.50
N ASP A 321 -19.35 21.45 -29.02
CA ASP A 321 -18.84 22.76 -28.64
C ASP A 321 -18.98 23.00 -27.14
N GLY A 322 -17.87 23.38 -26.50
CA GLY A 322 -17.80 23.59 -25.05
C GLY A 322 -17.46 22.36 -24.23
N ASP A 323 -17.19 21.21 -24.86
CA ASP A 323 -16.59 20.07 -24.17
C ASP A 323 -15.20 20.43 -23.62
N PRO A 324 -14.78 19.84 -22.48
CA PRO A 324 -13.46 20.06 -21.92
C PRO A 324 -12.33 19.69 -22.89
N ASP A 325 -11.30 20.52 -22.92
CA ASP A 325 -10.05 20.17 -23.61
C ASP A 325 -9.31 19.08 -22.82
N LEU A 326 -9.29 17.88 -23.38
CA LEU A 326 -8.65 16.70 -22.79
C LEU A 326 -7.14 16.64 -23.08
N GLY A 327 -6.59 17.66 -23.75
CA GLY A 327 -5.16 17.84 -23.97
C GLY A 327 -4.50 16.65 -24.68
N LYS A 328 -3.39 16.17 -24.11
CA LYS A 328 -2.53 15.10 -24.70
C LYS A 328 -2.95 13.68 -24.29
N LEU A 329 -4.20 13.46 -23.91
CA LEU A 329 -4.67 12.11 -23.59
C LEU A 329 -4.93 11.31 -24.86
N ASN A 330 -4.60 10.03 -24.82
CA ASN A 330 -4.92 9.13 -25.93
C ASN A 330 -6.36 8.62 -25.83
N ARG A 331 -6.81 7.93 -26.89
CA ARG A 331 -8.17 7.42 -27.01
C ARG A 331 -8.55 6.43 -25.90
N SER A 332 -7.66 5.50 -25.55
CA SER A 332 -7.95 4.50 -24.50
C SER A 332 -8.08 5.15 -23.12
N GLN A 333 -7.26 6.17 -22.82
CA GLN A 333 -7.34 6.95 -21.59
C GLN A 333 -8.66 7.72 -21.51
N VAL A 334 -9.08 8.37 -22.60
CA VAL A 334 -10.36 9.11 -22.65
C VAL A 334 -11.55 8.15 -22.51
N ARG A 335 -11.54 7.00 -23.18
CA ARG A 335 -12.58 5.97 -22.99
C ARG A 335 -12.59 5.46 -21.55
N ALA A 336 -11.43 5.26 -20.92
CA ALA A 336 -11.34 4.85 -19.53
C ALA A 336 -11.91 5.89 -18.58
N MET A 337 -11.64 7.19 -18.80
CA MET A 337 -12.26 8.28 -18.04
C MET A 337 -13.79 8.23 -18.17
N ALA A 338 -14.30 8.06 -19.38
CA ALA A 338 -15.73 7.94 -19.64
C ALA A 338 -16.36 6.73 -18.94
N THR A 339 -15.71 5.57 -18.99
CA THR A 339 -16.17 4.36 -18.27
C THR A 339 -16.16 4.57 -16.76
N MET A 340 -15.10 5.18 -16.20
CA MET A 340 -14.95 5.39 -14.75
C MET A 340 -16.01 6.32 -14.14
N ILE A 341 -16.60 7.23 -14.93
CA ILE A 341 -17.63 8.17 -14.43
C ILE A 341 -19.04 7.85 -14.94
N GLY A 342 -19.14 7.08 -16.03
CA GLY A 342 -20.40 6.65 -16.62
C GLY A 342 -20.97 5.38 -15.99
N GLU A 343 -20.11 4.42 -15.65
CA GLU A 343 -20.49 3.15 -15.05
C GLU A 343 -20.39 3.21 -13.53
N ARG A 344 -21.38 2.68 -12.80
CA ARG A 344 -21.32 2.69 -11.32
C ARG A 344 -20.19 1.84 -10.75
N ILE A 345 -19.73 0.84 -11.50
CA ILE A 345 -18.55 0.05 -11.19
C ILE A 345 -17.81 -0.24 -12.49
N SER A 346 -16.49 -0.06 -12.51
CA SER A 346 -15.66 -0.28 -13.69
C SER A 346 -14.30 -0.86 -13.36
N LEU A 347 -13.73 -1.59 -14.32
CA LEU A 347 -12.38 -2.17 -14.26
C LEU A 347 -11.49 -1.50 -15.32
N ILE A 348 -10.43 -0.82 -14.91
CA ILE A 348 -9.46 -0.22 -15.82
C ILE A 348 -8.17 -1.04 -15.74
N GLN A 349 -7.92 -1.87 -16.76
CA GLN A 349 -6.65 -2.57 -16.88
C GLN A 349 -5.59 -1.61 -17.40
N GLY A 350 -4.53 -1.40 -16.62
CA GLY A 350 -3.43 -0.53 -16.98
C GLY A 350 -2.08 -1.25 -17.02
N PRO A 351 -1.72 -1.81 -18.18
CA PRO A 351 -0.39 -2.38 -18.43
C PRO A 351 0.75 -1.40 -18.10
N PRO A 352 2.00 -1.89 -17.98
CA PRO A 352 3.16 -1.06 -17.66
C PRO A 352 3.32 0.13 -18.61
N GLY A 353 3.49 1.33 -18.04
CA GLY A 353 3.77 2.56 -18.81
C GLY A 353 2.56 3.20 -19.49
N THR A 354 1.35 2.68 -19.32
CA THR A 354 0.13 3.18 -20.00
C THR A 354 -0.49 4.44 -19.37
N GLY A 355 0.06 4.87 -18.23
CA GLY A 355 -0.35 6.11 -17.57
C GLY A 355 -1.57 5.97 -16.64
N LYS A 356 -1.75 4.83 -15.95
CA LYS A 356 -2.81 4.61 -14.93
C LYS A 356 -3.05 5.84 -14.04
N THR A 357 -2.00 6.27 -13.33
CA THR A 357 -2.03 7.42 -12.42
C THR A 357 -2.45 8.70 -13.14
N LYS A 358 -1.95 8.94 -14.36
CA LYS A 358 -2.34 10.11 -15.17
C LYS A 358 -3.83 10.06 -15.53
N THR A 359 -4.36 8.90 -15.93
CA THR A 359 -5.78 8.72 -16.24
C THR A 359 -6.65 9.00 -15.02
N ILE A 360 -6.29 8.50 -13.83
CA ILE A 360 -7.00 8.78 -12.58
C ILE A 360 -6.98 10.28 -12.28
N VAL A 361 -5.80 10.91 -12.38
CA VAL A 361 -5.61 12.34 -12.10
C VAL A 361 -6.46 13.21 -13.02
N GLU A 362 -6.45 12.95 -14.33
CA GLU A 362 -7.26 13.72 -15.29
C GLU A 362 -8.76 13.45 -15.13
N THR A 363 -9.17 12.25 -14.68
CA THR A 363 -10.58 11.95 -14.37
C THR A 363 -11.08 12.77 -13.19
N VAL A 364 -10.31 12.83 -12.10
CA VAL A 364 -10.66 13.64 -10.93
C VAL A 364 -10.66 15.12 -11.31
N LYS A 365 -9.68 15.58 -12.09
CA LYS A 365 -9.64 16.97 -12.58
C LYS A 365 -10.89 17.31 -13.41
N LEU A 366 -11.31 16.42 -14.30
CA LEU A 366 -12.55 16.56 -15.08
C LEU A 366 -13.77 16.68 -14.14
N LEU A 367 -13.91 15.77 -13.17
CA LEU A 367 -15.01 15.82 -12.20
C LEU A 367 -15.02 17.12 -11.37
N LYS A 368 -13.84 17.57 -10.92
CA LYS A 368 -13.71 18.74 -10.04
C LYS A 368 -13.80 20.08 -10.75
N LYS A 369 -12.99 20.27 -11.80
CA LYS A 369 -12.85 21.56 -12.49
C LYS A 369 -13.92 21.78 -13.55
N GLU A 370 -14.32 20.72 -14.25
CA GLU A 370 -15.27 20.85 -15.36
C GLU A 370 -16.71 20.61 -14.91
N PHE A 371 -16.97 19.48 -14.25
CA PHE A 371 -18.33 19.16 -13.81
C PHE A 371 -18.72 19.81 -12.48
N GLY A 372 -17.76 20.29 -11.69
CA GLY A 372 -18.01 21.01 -10.43
C GLY A 372 -18.48 20.10 -9.31
N VAL A 373 -18.00 18.85 -9.26
CA VAL A 373 -18.29 17.90 -8.18
C VAL A 373 -17.65 18.42 -6.89
N VAL A 374 -18.48 18.88 -5.94
CA VAL A 374 -18.00 19.51 -4.71
C VAL A 374 -17.40 18.46 -3.76
N HIS A 375 -18.03 17.30 -3.65
CA HIS A 375 -17.67 16.27 -2.67
C HIS A 375 -16.25 15.72 -2.88
N PRO A 376 -15.42 15.60 -1.83
CA PRO A 376 -14.09 14.99 -1.93
C PRO A 376 -14.14 13.56 -2.50
N ILE A 377 -13.26 13.24 -3.44
CA ILE A 377 -13.16 11.89 -4.01
C ILE A 377 -12.13 11.09 -3.21
N LEU A 378 -12.46 9.85 -2.82
CA LEU A 378 -11.50 8.96 -2.18
C LEU A 378 -10.70 8.22 -3.24
N VAL A 379 -9.37 8.36 -3.20
CA VAL A 379 -8.45 7.61 -4.05
C VAL A 379 -7.56 6.76 -3.16
N CYS A 380 -7.76 5.45 -3.24
CA CYS A 380 -7.03 4.47 -2.45
C CYS A 380 -6.01 3.71 -3.31
N THR A 381 -4.95 3.20 -2.69
CA THR A 381 -4.03 2.25 -3.34
C THR A 381 -3.42 1.28 -2.32
N TYR A 382 -2.63 0.31 -2.77
CA TYR A 382 -1.99 -0.66 -1.91
C TYR A 382 -0.74 -0.11 -1.19
N THR A 383 0.10 0.68 -1.88
CA THR A 383 1.42 1.12 -1.35
C THR A 383 1.48 2.62 -1.06
N ASN A 384 2.23 3.00 -0.03
CA ASN A 384 2.48 4.42 0.29
C ASN A 384 3.15 5.18 -0.87
N VAL A 385 4.03 4.51 -1.64
CA VAL A 385 4.71 5.12 -2.80
C VAL A 385 3.72 5.47 -3.90
N ALA A 386 2.75 4.58 -4.18
CA ALA A 386 1.69 4.88 -5.13
C ALA A 386 0.79 6.04 -4.65
N VAL A 387 0.53 6.14 -3.34
CA VAL A 387 -0.17 7.30 -2.77
C VAL A 387 0.64 8.59 -3.03
N ASP A 388 1.98 8.56 -2.89
CA ASP A 388 2.82 9.76 -3.09
C ASP A 388 2.75 10.24 -4.54
N ASN A 389 2.88 9.30 -5.48
CA ASN A 389 2.76 9.57 -6.92
C ASN A 389 1.39 10.16 -7.30
N LEU A 390 0.31 9.70 -6.68
CA LEU A 390 -1.03 10.25 -6.89
C LEU A 390 -1.13 11.69 -6.38
N VAL A 391 -0.65 11.96 -5.16
CA VAL A 391 -0.65 13.31 -4.57
C VAL A 391 0.14 14.26 -5.48
N GLU A 392 1.36 13.90 -5.88
CA GLU A 392 2.18 14.67 -6.83
C GLU A 392 1.43 14.95 -8.14
N GLY A 393 0.77 13.93 -8.69
CA GLY A 393 -0.05 14.04 -9.88
C GLY A 393 -1.19 15.05 -9.73
N PHE A 394 -1.95 14.99 -8.64
CA PHE A 394 -3.04 15.94 -8.38
C PHE A 394 -2.55 17.38 -8.17
N VAL A 395 -1.46 17.57 -7.42
CA VAL A 395 -0.83 18.89 -7.24
C VAL A 395 -0.42 19.48 -8.58
N SER A 396 0.20 18.69 -9.45
CA SER A 396 0.65 19.13 -10.78
C SER A 396 -0.51 19.62 -11.67
N GLN A 397 -1.73 19.15 -11.43
CA GLN A 397 -2.94 19.58 -12.13
C GLN A 397 -3.68 20.72 -11.42
N GLY A 398 -3.10 21.28 -10.35
CA GLY A 398 -3.67 22.36 -9.55
C GLY A 398 -4.96 21.93 -8.83
N LEU A 399 -5.03 20.68 -8.36
CA LEU A 399 -6.04 20.21 -7.42
C LEU A 399 -5.47 20.28 -6.00
N LYS A 400 -6.36 20.16 -4.99
CA LYS A 400 -6.00 20.13 -3.58
C LYS A 400 -6.09 18.71 -3.01
N PRO A 401 -5.03 17.87 -3.15
CA PRO A 401 -5.01 16.56 -2.51
C PRO A 401 -4.71 16.64 -1.02
N LEU A 402 -5.26 15.69 -0.27
CA LEU A 402 -4.93 15.43 1.13
C LEU A 402 -4.43 14.00 1.29
N ARG A 403 -3.21 13.83 1.77
CA ARG A 403 -2.61 12.54 2.06
C ARG A 403 -2.91 12.11 3.49
N ILE A 404 -3.47 10.92 3.66
CA ILE A 404 -3.78 10.33 4.96
C ILE A 404 -2.79 9.24 5.30
N GLY A 405 -2.21 9.35 6.49
CA GLY A 405 -1.28 8.38 7.00
C GLY A 405 0.12 8.59 6.45
N PHE A 406 1.06 8.80 7.36
CA PHE A 406 2.44 8.91 6.99
C PHE A 406 3.39 8.26 8.00
N GLU A 407 4.16 7.28 7.53
CA GLU A 407 5.03 6.44 8.37
C GLU A 407 6.51 6.43 7.86
N GLY A 408 6.94 7.42 7.07
CA GLY A 408 8.25 7.42 6.40
C GLY A 408 8.99 8.76 6.33
N LYS A 409 9.80 8.96 5.27
CA LYS A 409 10.29 10.27 4.78
C LYS A 409 9.46 10.67 3.56
N VAL A 410 8.68 11.76 3.63
CA VAL A 410 7.97 12.27 2.45
C VAL A 410 8.99 13.10 1.67
N LYS A 411 8.76 13.30 0.37
CA LYS A 411 9.39 14.44 -0.29
C LYS A 411 8.92 15.72 0.43
N SER A 412 9.84 16.65 0.68
CA SER A 412 9.56 17.94 1.33
C SER A 412 8.34 18.64 0.74
N ASP A 413 8.20 18.54 -0.58
CA ASP A 413 7.18 19.23 -1.37
C ASP A 413 5.77 18.64 -1.17
N LEU A 414 5.65 17.53 -0.44
CA LEU A 414 4.37 16.88 -0.11
C LEU A 414 3.95 17.07 1.35
N GLU A 415 4.81 17.67 2.19
CA GLU A 415 4.53 17.84 3.62
C GLU A 415 3.27 18.67 3.86
N GLU A 416 3.05 19.72 3.08
CA GLU A 416 1.86 20.57 3.20
C GLU A 416 0.55 19.84 2.87
N HIS A 417 0.62 18.72 2.14
CA HIS A 417 -0.55 17.92 1.78
C HIS A 417 -0.86 16.83 2.80
N LEU A 418 -0.08 16.68 3.88
CA LEU A 418 -0.37 15.72 4.94
C LEU A 418 -1.53 16.20 5.82
N LEU A 419 -2.39 15.26 6.24
CA LEU A 419 -3.43 15.55 7.22
C LEU A 419 -2.84 16.11 8.52
N GLU A 420 -1.76 15.53 9.00
CA GLU A 420 -1.10 15.97 10.23
C GLU A 420 -0.62 17.43 10.12
N TYR A 421 -0.03 17.81 8.98
CA TYR A 421 0.39 19.19 8.73
C TYR A 421 -0.81 20.15 8.68
N GLN A 422 -1.88 19.77 8.00
CA GLN A 422 -3.10 20.58 7.90
C GLN A 422 -3.80 20.73 9.25
N PHE A 423 -3.75 19.69 10.09
CA PHE A 423 -4.28 19.73 11.45
C PHE A 423 -3.46 20.65 12.35
N ASP A 424 -2.13 20.53 12.32
CA ASP A 424 -1.22 21.38 13.10
C ASP A 424 -1.28 22.85 12.68
N SER A 425 -1.54 23.10 11.39
CA SER A 425 -1.68 24.46 10.84
C SER A 425 -3.09 25.05 11.03
N HIS A 426 -4.02 24.31 11.63
CA HIS A 426 -5.41 24.73 11.74
C HIS A 426 -5.61 25.89 12.72
N PRO A 427 -6.50 26.87 12.45
CA PRO A 427 -6.72 28.03 13.34
C PRO A 427 -7.10 27.68 14.79
N LEU A 428 -7.80 26.56 14.99
CA LEU A 428 -8.19 26.06 16.32
C LEU A 428 -7.10 25.29 17.06
N GLN A 429 -5.92 25.05 16.48
CA GLN A 429 -4.86 24.24 17.08
C GLN A 429 -4.44 24.77 18.46
N LYS A 430 -4.28 26.09 18.62
CA LYS A 430 -3.93 26.71 19.91
C LYS A 430 -4.96 26.41 21.00
N LEU A 431 -6.25 26.33 20.65
CA LEU A 431 -7.30 25.97 21.59
C LEU A 431 -7.27 24.47 21.89
N PHE A 432 -7.01 23.64 20.88
CA PHE A 432 -6.82 22.20 21.01
C PHE A 432 -5.68 21.82 21.93
N GLU A 433 -4.54 22.48 21.82
CA GLU A 433 -3.40 22.30 22.71
C GLU A 433 -3.73 22.71 24.14
N LYS A 434 -4.41 23.85 24.36
CA LYS A 434 -4.86 24.27 25.71
C LYS A 434 -5.79 23.26 26.39
N ILE A 435 -6.72 22.65 25.64
CA ILE A 435 -7.59 21.61 26.21
C ILE A 435 -6.79 20.35 26.51
N THR A 436 -5.87 19.98 25.61
CA THR A 436 -4.97 18.83 25.78
C THR A 436 -4.07 18.97 27.00
N GLU A 437 -3.53 20.17 27.23
CA GLU A 437 -2.74 20.52 28.41
C GLU A 437 -3.55 20.40 29.70
N LYS A 438 -4.77 20.97 29.74
CA LYS A 438 -5.69 20.79 30.88
C LYS A 438 -6.01 19.33 31.18
N ILE A 439 -6.12 18.48 30.15
CA ILE A 439 -6.32 17.03 30.34
C ILE A 439 -5.06 16.41 30.97
N ARG A 440 -3.85 16.81 30.56
CA ARG A 440 -2.60 16.34 31.16
C ARG A 440 -2.48 16.76 32.62
N GLU A 441 -2.76 18.03 32.94
CA GLU A 441 -2.79 18.53 34.32
C GLU A 441 -3.81 17.77 35.18
N MET A 442 -4.97 17.44 34.61
CA MET A 442 -5.98 16.65 35.33
C MET A 442 -5.52 15.21 35.53
N ASN A 443 -4.81 14.61 34.56
CA ASN A 443 -4.23 13.28 34.70
C ASN A 443 -3.21 13.22 35.83
N THR A 444 -2.30 14.19 35.91
CA THR A 444 -1.30 14.25 36.99
C THR A 444 -1.98 14.43 38.34
N ALA A 445 -2.94 15.35 38.44
CA ALA A 445 -3.69 15.58 39.67
C ALA A 445 -4.48 14.34 40.14
N ILE A 446 -5.11 13.60 39.22
CA ILE A 446 -5.82 12.35 39.52
C ILE A 446 -4.83 11.30 40.02
N ARG A 447 -3.69 11.12 39.33
CA ARG A 447 -2.66 10.14 39.70
C ARG A 447 -2.11 10.41 41.10
N ASP A 448 -1.75 11.66 41.38
CA ASP A 448 -1.16 12.03 42.67
C ASP A 448 -2.17 11.88 43.81
N LEU A 449 -3.43 12.27 43.60
CA LEU A 449 -4.50 12.10 44.59
C LEU A 449 -4.83 10.62 44.83
N SER A 450 -4.89 9.79 43.78
CA SER A 450 -5.06 8.34 43.90
C SER A 450 -3.91 7.69 44.68
N ALA A 451 -2.66 8.12 44.44
CA ALA A 451 -1.51 7.62 45.18
C ALA A 451 -1.55 8.00 46.67
N GLN A 452 -1.97 9.23 46.99
CA GLN A 452 -2.16 9.66 48.39
C GLN A 452 -3.27 8.85 49.09
N ILE A 453 -4.41 8.62 48.43
CA ILE A 453 -5.49 7.80 48.97
C ILE A 453 -5.00 6.37 49.25
N LYS A 454 -4.26 5.77 48.31
CA LYS A 454 -3.69 4.43 48.47
C LYS A 454 -2.74 4.37 49.67
N LYS A 455 -1.81 5.33 49.78
CA LYS A 455 -0.87 5.42 50.90
C LYS A 455 -1.59 5.56 52.25
N LEU A 456 -2.59 6.44 52.34
CA LEU A 456 -3.39 6.62 53.56
C LEU A 456 -4.20 5.37 53.94
N LYS A 457 -4.66 4.58 52.96
CA LYS A 457 -5.32 3.28 53.19
C LYS A 457 -4.33 2.23 53.68
N GLU A 458 -3.11 2.19 53.14
CA GLU A 458 -2.06 1.25 53.56
C GLU A 458 -1.52 1.57 54.97
N GLU A 459 -1.39 2.85 55.31
CA GLU A 459 -1.02 3.32 56.65
C GLU A 459 -2.14 3.12 57.69
N SER A 460 -3.36 2.76 57.26
CA SER A 460 -4.52 2.60 58.14
C SER A 460 -4.59 1.20 58.78
N SER A 461 -3.70 0.93 59.73
CA SER A 461 -3.79 -0.23 60.64
C SER A 461 -4.50 0.09 61.96
N ILE A 462 -4.86 1.36 62.23
CA ILE A 462 -5.59 1.80 63.44
C ILE A 462 -6.68 2.80 63.03
N SER A 463 -7.94 2.37 63.10
CA SER A 463 -9.13 3.10 62.63
C SER A 463 -9.49 4.28 63.54
N SER A 464 -9.25 5.51 63.08
CA SER A 464 -9.85 6.73 63.67
C SER A 464 -10.92 7.29 62.73
N LYS A 465 -12.07 7.70 63.29
CA LYS A 465 -13.23 8.22 62.54
C LYS A 465 -12.86 9.41 61.63
N GLY A 466 -11.93 10.26 62.09
CA GLY A 466 -11.44 11.40 61.30
C GLY A 466 -10.58 11.02 60.09
N MET A 467 -9.82 9.91 60.17
CA MET A 467 -9.03 9.41 59.04
C MET A 467 -9.94 8.83 57.95
N GLN A 468 -11.00 8.11 58.34
CA GLN A 468 -12.01 7.60 57.40
C GLN A 468 -12.74 8.74 56.68
N GLU A 469 -13.10 9.80 57.40
CA GLU A 469 -13.75 10.98 56.82
C GLU A 469 -12.83 11.75 55.85
N ARG A 470 -11.53 11.82 56.16
CA ARG A 470 -10.52 12.41 55.25
C ARG A 470 -10.38 11.60 53.96
N ILE A 471 -10.32 10.27 54.05
CA ILE A 471 -10.28 9.39 52.87
C ILE A 471 -11.54 9.58 52.02
N ALA A 472 -12.73 9.58 52.64
CA ALA A 472 -13.99 9.77 51.93
C ALA A 472 -14.07 11.13 51.21
N ASN A 473 -13.55 12.20 51.81
CA ASN A 473 -13.49 13.51 51.16
C ASN A 473 -12.52 13.53 49.97
N MET A 474 -11.37 12.87 50.08
CA MET A 474 -10.41 12.75 48.98
C MET A 474 -10.96 11.88 47.84
N GLU A 475 -11.71 10.83 48.16
CA GLU A 475 -12.41 9.99 47.15
C GLU A 475 -13.45 10.79 46.38
N ARG A 476 -14.25 11.63 47.05
CA ARG A 476 -15.19 12.55 46.39
C ARG A 476 -14.48 13.59 45.51
N GLU A 477 -13.33 14.10 45.94
CA GLU A 477 -12.53 15.02 45.13
C GLU A 477 -11.97 14.32 43.88
N LEU A 478 -11.52 13.07 44.04
CA LEU A 478 -11.05 12.23 42.94
C LEU A 478 -12.14 12.02 41.89
N GLU A 479 -13.36 11.68 42.33
CA GLU A 479 -14.53 11.52 41.46
C GLU A 479 -14.84 12.79 40.66
N LYS A 480 -14.91 13.96 41.33
CA LYS A 480 -15.11 15.26 40.65
C LYS A 480 -14.01 15.58 39.62
N LYS A 481 -12.76 15.26 39.92
CA LYS A 481 -11.65 15.45 38.95
C LYS A 481 -11.78 14.49 37.77
N MET A 482 -12.22 13.25 37.99
CA MET A 482 -12.49 12.27 36.93
C MET A 482 -13.62 12.74 36.01
N GLU A 483 -14.73 13.23 36.55
CA GLU A 483 -15.83 13.82 35.78
C GLU A 483 -15.35 15.02 34.95
N ARG A 484 -14.59 15.93 35.56
CA ARG A 484 -14.04 17.09 34.86
C ARG A 484 -13.08 16.68 33.74
N LYS A 485 -12.20 15.70 33.97
CA LYS A 485 -11.35 15.12 32.93
C LYS A 485 -12.18 14.58 31.77
N GLN A 486 -13.27 13.88 32.07
CA GLN A 486 -14.13 13.29 31.07
C GLN A 486 -14.86 14.36 30.23
N SER A 487 -15.36 15.43 30.86
CA SER A 487 -15.94 16.58 30.14
C SER A 487 -14.93 17.25 29.19
N LEU A 488 -13.66 17.39 29.62
CA LEU A 488 -12.59 17.94 28.79
C LEU A 488 -12.25 17.00 27.63
N LYS A 489 -12.27 15.67 27.84
CA LYS A 489 -12.07 14.68 26.76
C LYS A 489 -13.16 14.78 25.71
N VAL A 490 -14.44 14.88 26.09
CA VAL A 490 -15.57 15.09 25.16
C VAL A 490 -15.35 16.37 24.36
N ARG A 491 -15.04 17.48 25.03
CA ARG A 491 -14.80 18.77 24.38
C ARG A 491 -13.60 18.72 23.41
N ARG A 492 -12.52 18.03 23.79
CA ARG A 492 -11.36 17.81 22.91
C ARG A 492 -11.76 17.03 21.67
N PHE A 493 -12.49 15.93 21.84
CA PHE A 493 -12.95 15.09 20.74
C PHE A 493 -13.85 15.85 19.76
N ILE A 494 -14.85 16.59 20.27
CA ILE A 494 -15.74 17.42 19.44
C ILE A 494 -14.94 18.42 18.61
N MET A 495 -13.96 19.08 19.23
CA MET A 495 -13.12 20.04 18.52
C MET A 495 -12.22 19.36 17.49
N GLU A 496 -11.64 18.22 17.82
CA GLU A 496 -10.84 17.40 16.90
C GLU A 496 -11.65 17.02 15.65
N GLN A 497 -12.86 16.48 15.84
CA GLN A 497 -13.76 16.13 14.74
C GLN A 497 -14.18 17.34 13.91
N ARG A 498 -14.40 18.49 14.55
CA ARG A 498 -14.68 19.75 13.86
C ARG A 498 -13.50 20.19 12.99
N MET A 499 -12.27 20.08 13.49
CA MET A 499 -11.06 20.39 12.74
C MET A 499 -10.90 19.45 11.54
N TYR A 500 -11.07 18.14 11.74
CA TYR A 500 -11.04 17.18 10.63
C TYR A 500 -12.11 17.46 9.58
N ARG A 501 -13.35 17.72 9.99
CA ARG A 501 -14.43 18.05 9.06
C ARG A 501 -14.11 19.31 8.24
N ASP A 502 -13.58 20.36 8.88
CA ASP A 502 -13.18 21.58 8.17
C ASP A 502 -12.11 21.28 7.11
N ILE A 503 -11.03 20.59 7.50
CA ILE A 503 -9.94 20.21 6.60
C ILE A 503 -10.45 19.35 5.44
N LEU A 504 -11.18 18.26 5.74
CA LEU A 504 -11.65 17.30 4.74
C LEU A 504 -12.69 17.91 3.78
N SER A 505 -13.46 18.90 4.21
CA SER A 505 -14.45 19.56 3.34
C SER A 505 -13.84 20.51 2.30
N LYS A 506 -12.59 20.97 2.53
CA LYS A 506 -11.89 21.94 1.67
C LYS A 506 -11.03 21.30 0.58
N VAL A 507 -10.87 19.98 0.62
CA VAL A 507 -9.98 19.25 -0.30
C VAL A 507 -10.74 18.68 -1.49
N ASP A 508 -10.07 18.57 -2.62
CA ASP A 508 -10.65 17.98 -3.82
C ASP A 508 -10.62 16.45 -3.73
N VAL A 509 -9.52 15.90 -3.24
CA VAL A 509 -9.25 14.46 -3.28
C VAL A 509 -8.51 14.03 -2.03
N ILE A 510 -8.89 12.87 -1.49
CA ILE A 510 -8.25 12.26 -0.34
C ILE A 510 -7.49 11.02 -0.82
N CYS A 511 -6.19 10.98 -0.56
CA CYS A 511 -5.28 9.93 -1.00
C CYS A 511 -4.78 9.13 0.19
N THR A 512 -4.95 7.81 0.17
CA THR A 512 -4.59 6.93 1.30
C THR A 512 -4.33 5.50 0.83
N THR A 513 -3.75 4.65 1.67
CA THR A 513 -3.78 3.21 1.42
C THR A 513 -5.16 2.62 1.73
N CYS A 514 -5.52 1.50 1.10
CA CYS A 514 -6.81 0.81 1.33
C CYS A 514 -7.06 0.56 2.83
N ILE A 515 -6.07 0.02 3.53
CA ILE A 515 -6.16 -0.24 4.97
C ILE A 515 -6.25 1.06 5.78
N ARG A 516 -5.62 2.16 5.36
CA ARG A 516 -5.64 3.43 6.10
C ARG A 516 -6.91 4.26 5.83
N SER A 517 -7.71 3.91 4.84
CA SER A 517 -9.05 4.49 4.63
C SER A 517 -9.99 4.26 5.83
N ALA A 518 -9.73 3.20 6.61
CA ALA A 518 -10.33 2.88 7.91
C ALA A 518 -9.97 3.83 9.06
N SER A 519 -9.11 4.83 8.83
CA SER A 519 -8.66 5.72 9.89
C SER A 519 -9.81 6.54 10.46
N TYR A 520 -9.80 6.76 11.78
CA TYR A 520 -10.88 7.45 12.48
C TYR A 520 -11.03 8.90 12.03
N GLN A 521 -9.95 9.54 11.59
CA GLN A 521 -9.96 10.88 11.03
C GLN A 521 -10.91 10.99 9.82
N LEU A 522 -11.02 9.90 9.05
CA LEU A 522 -11.90 9.81 7.89
C LEU A 522 -13.34 9.40 8.24
N ASN A 523 -13.72 9.33 9.51
CA ASN A 523 -15.11 9.13 9.91
C ASN A 523 -15.92 10.43 9.86
N ALA A 524 -15.24 11.58 9.79
CA ALA A 524 -15.87 12.89 9.68
C ALA A 524 -16.63 13.12 8.35
N ILE A 525 -16.42 12.29 7.31
CA ILE A 525 -17.10 12.36 6.01
C ILE A 525 -17.32 10.97 5.39
N ASP A 526 -18.33 10.83 4.52
CA ASP A 526 -18.60 9.60 3.75
C ASP A 526 -17.94 9.64 2.35
N PHE A 527 -17.79 8.49 1.69
CA PHE A 527 -17.13 8.38 0.38
C PHE A 527 -17.97 7.60 -0.64
N PRO A 528 -18.98 8.25 -1.27
CA PRO A 528 -19.81 7.61 -2.28
C PRO A 528 -19.07 7.33 -3.60
N VAL A 529 -17.95 8.02 -3.85
CA VAL A 529 -17.09 7.83 -5.03
C VAL A 529 -15.70 7.40 -4.57
N VAL A 530 -15.29 6.20 -4.99
CA VAL A 530 -14.01 5.60 -4.65
C VAL A 530 -13.28 5.18 -5.93
N PHE A 531 -12.06 5.65 -6.13
CA PHE A 531 -11.14 5.10 -7.13
C PHE A 531 -10.03 4.32 -6.41
N LEU A 532 -9.76 3.09 -6.85
CA LEU A 532 -8.77 2.21 -6.23
C LEU A 532 -7.69 1.89 -7.25
N ASP A 533 -6.50 2.46 -7.07
CA ASP A 533 -5.31 2.22 -7.90
C ASP A 533 -4.49 1.02 -7.37
N GLU A 534 -3.79 0.33 -8.27
CA GLU A 534 -3.11 -0.94 -8.01
C GLU A 534 -4.03 -1.99 -7.35
N ALA A 535 -5.28 -2.06 -7.81
CA ALA A 535 -6.31 -2.95 -7.29
C ALA A 535 -5.95 -4.44 -7.37
N SER A 536 -5.15 -4.82 -8.37
CA SER A 536 -4.66 -6.19 -8.55
C SER A 536 -3.70 -6.66 -7.45
N MET A 537 -3.11 -5.73 -6.69
CA MET A 537 -2.23 -6.04 -5.56
C MET A 537 -2.96 -6.16 -4.22
N CYS A 538 -4.21 -5.71 -4.15
CA CYS A 538 -4.98 -5.76 -2.91
C CYS A 538 -5.64 -7.14 -2.77
N THR A 539 -5.54 -7.75 -1.58
CA THR A 539 -6.45 -8.86 -1.27
C THR A 539 -7.89 -8.35 -1.36
N GLU A 540 -8.82 -9.24 -1.67
CA GLU A 540 -10.22 -8.84 -1.81
C GLU A 540 -10.79 -8.20 -0.52
N PRO A 541 -10.56 -8.75 0.69
CA PRO A 541 -10.98 -8.09 1.92
C PRO A 541 -10.30 -6.73 2.18
N ALA A 542 -9.05 -6.54 1.76
CA ALA A 542 -8.39 -5.24 1.86
C ALA A 542 -9.03 -4.21 0.93
N SER A 543 -9.48 -4.65 -0.25
CA SER A 543 -10.20 -3.80 -1.19
C SER A 543 -11.52 -3.33 -0.61
N LEU A 544 -12.25 -4.16 0.15
CA LEU A 544 -13.53 -3.79 0.78
C LEU A 544 -13.43 -2.62 1.78
N VAL A 545 -12.30 -2.43 2.45
CA VAL A 545 -12.14 -1.44 3.53
C VAL A 545 -12.61 -0.03 3.12
N PRO A 546 -12.13 0.57 2.01
CA PRO A 546 -12.64 1.86 1.55
C PRO A 546 -14.09 1.82 1.02
N LEU A 547 -14.58 0.68 0.55
CA LEU A 547 -15.95 0.58 0.02
C LEU A 547 -17.00 0.68 1.13
N MET A 548 -16.66 0.28 2.36
CA MET A 548 -17.59 0.27 3.50
C MET A 548 -17.91 1.67 4.06
N LYS A 549 -17.38 2.74 3.45
CA LYS A 549 -17.65 4.13 3.83
C LYS A 549 -18.78 4.75 2.98
N GLY A 550 -19.78 3.94 2.63
CA GLY A 550 -20.94 4.36 1.84
C GLY A 550 -20.72 4.40 0.32
N CYS A 551 -19.80 3.59 -0.21
CA CYS A 551 -19.47 3.61 -1.64
C CYS A 551 -20.69 3.25 -2.51
N ARG A 552 -20.90 4.04 -3.57
CA ARG A 552 -21.94 3.85 -4.61
C ARG A 552 -21.35 3.83 -6.02
N HIS A 553 -20.14 4.38 -6.19
CA HIS A 553 -19.47 4.52 -7.47
C HIS A 553 -18.00 4.12 -7.33
N LEU A 554 -17.57 3.11 -8.08
CA LEU A 554 -16.25 2.49 -7.92
C LEU A 554 -15.53 2.37 -9.26
N ALA A 555 -14.29 2.85 -9.32
CA ALA A 555 -13.36 2.44 -10.36
C ALA A 555 -12.23 1.63 -9.72
N LEU A 556 -12.04 0.39 -10.18
CA LEU A 556 -10.88 -0.42 -9.82
C LEU A 556 -9.88 -0.32 -10.97
N ILE A 557 -8.68 0.18 -10.69
CA ILE A 557 -7.61 0.37 -11.66
C ILE A 557 -6.45 -0.53 -11.24
N GLY A 558 -5.96 -1.36 -12.15
CA GLY A 558 -4.93 -2.33 -11.82
C GLY A 558 -4.46 -3.12 -13.03
N ASP A 559 -3.67 -4.17 -12.80
CA ASP A 559 -3.24 -5.06 -13.87
C ASP A 559 -3.02 -6.47 -13.32
N HIS A 560 -4.00 -7.36 -13.57
CA HIS A 560 -3.96 -8.76 -13.15
C HIS A 560 -2.85 -9.58 -13.85
N LYS A 561 -2.14 -9.01 -14.84
CA LYS A 561 -0.93 -9.61 -15.43
C LYS A 561 0.37 -9.19 -14.71
N GLN A 562 0.30 -8.24 -13.77
CA GLN A 562 1.39 -7.86 -12.85
C GLN A 562 1.18 -8.49 -11.46
N LEU A 563 1.81 -7.97 -10.40
CA LEU A 563 1.92 -8.69 -9.13
C LEU A 563 0.55 -8.93 -8.45
N PRO A 564 0.30 -10.15 -7.95
CA PRO A 564 -0.84 -10.43 -7.07
C PRO A 564 -0.57 -9.89 -5.65
N PRO A 565 -1.59 -9.94 -4.77
CA PRO A 565 -1.38 -9.76 -3.34
C PRO A 565 -0.33 -10.73 -2.79
N ILE A 566 0.50 -10.25 -1.87
CA ILE A 566 1.50 -11.08 -1.18
C ILE A 566 0.80 -11.83 -0.04
N VAL A 567 0.78 -13.16 -0.15
CA VAL A 567 0.20 -14.08 0.85
C VAL A 567 1.27 -15.06 1.31
N LEU A 568 1.50 -15.12 2.62
CA LEU A 568 2.53 -15.93 3.26
C LEU A 568 2.01 -17.34 3.59
N SER A 569 0.77 -17.44 4.04
CA SER A 569 0.13 -18.70 4.43
C SER A 569 -0.24 -19.51 3.21
N ASN A 570 0.33 -20.72 3.10
CA ASN A 570 -0.07 -21.65 2.05
C ASN A 570 -1.54 -22.06 2.16
N VAL A 571 -2.11 -22.07 3.37
CA VAL A 571 -3.54 -22.36 3.58
C VAL A 571 -4.38 -21.23 2.98
N ALA A 572 -4.05 -19.98 3.30
CA ALA A 572 -4.74 -18.82 2.75
C ALA A 572 -4.59 -18.76 1.21
N LYS A 573 -3.37 -18.98 0.71
CA LYS A 573 -3.07 -19.01 -0.72
C LYS A 573 -3.86 -20.09 -1.47
N ASN A 574 -3.87 -21.32 -0.97
CA ASN A 574 -4.64 -22.41 -1.59
C ASN A 574 -6.16 -22.16 -1.54
N GLY A 575 -6.64 -21.36 -0.59
CA GLY A 575 -8.03 -20.89 -0.55
C GLY A 575 -8.33 -19.69 -1.47
N GLY A 576 -7.36 -19.25 -2.27
CA GLY A 576 -7.51 -18.14 -3.22
C GLY A 576 -7.38 -16.75 -2.61
N PHE A 577 -6.72 -16.60 -1.45
CA PHE A 577 -6.53 -15.29 -0.81
C PHE A 577 -5.60 -14.35 -1.61
N ASP A 578 -4.82 -14.90 -2.54
CA ASP A 578 -3.99 -14.17 -3.50
C ASP A 578 -4.72 -13.81 -4.81
N ILE A 579 -6.04 -14.05 -4.87
CA ILE A 579 -6.91 -13.54 -5.95
C ILE A 579 -7.47 -12.19 -5.47
N SER A 580 -7.17 -11.14 -6.22
CA SER A 580 -7.68 -9.79 -5.92
C SER A 580 -9.14 -9.64 -6.36
N LEU A 581 -9.86 -8.67 -5.77
CA LEU A 581 -11.20 -8.29 -6.23
C LEU A 581 -11.20 -7.91 -7.72
N PHE A 582 -10.15 -7.22 -8.17
CA PHE A 582 -9.97 -6.84 -9.57
C PHE A 582 -9.87 -8.07 -10.48
N GLU A 583 -9.07 -9.06 -10.09
CA GLU A 583 -8.89 -10.31 -10.84
C GLU A 583 -10.19 -11.11 -10.91
N ARG A 584 -10.87 -11.32 -9.78
CA ARG A 584 -12.14 -12.03 -9.72
C ARG A 584 -13.20 -11.38 -10.61
N LEU A 585 -13.43 -10.07 -10.47
CA LEU A 585 -14.44 -9.35 -11.27
C LEU A 585 -14.08 -9.29 -12.75
N THR A 586 -12.79 -9.29 -13.08
CA THR A 586 -12.30 -9.36 -14.46
C THR A 586 -12.67 -10.71 -15.08
N GLU A 587 -12.42 -11.80 -14.36
CA GLU A 587 -12.69 -13.17 -14.83
C GLU A 587 -14.19 -13.48 -14.90
N GLU A 588 -15.02 -12.91 -14.01
CA GLU A 588 -16.48 -13.00 -14.09
C GLU A 588 -17.04 -12.39 -15.39
N GLY A 589 -16.37 -11.40 -15.97
CA GLY A 589 -16.77 -10.77 -17.24
C GLY A 589 -18.16 -10.11 -17.22
N VAL A 590 -18.60 -9.67 -16.03
CA VAL A 590 -19.88 -8.98 -15.79
C VAL A 590 -19.68 -7.45 -15.71
N VAL A 591 -18.64 -7.03 -14.99
CA VAL A 591 -18.31 -5.62 -14.79
C VAL A 591 -17.66 -5.07 -16.06
N PRO A 592 -18.05 -3.87 -16.53
CA PRO A 592 -17.43 -3.28 -17.70
C PRO A 592 -15.94 -3.05 -17.48
N SER A 593 -15.13 -3.51 -18.42
CA SER A 593 -13.67 -3.42 -18.34
C SER A 593 -13.09 -2.78 -19.59
N ILE A 594 -12.01 -2.03 -19.40
CA ILE A 594 -11.26 -1.40 -20.49
C ILE A 594 -9.77 -1.46 -20.22
N MET A 595 -8.99 -1.75 -21.25
CA MET A 595 -7.52 -1.73 -21.19
C MET A 595 -6.99 -0.40 -21.71
N LEU A 596 -6.04 0.20 -20.99
CA LEU A 596 -5.19 1.24 -21.55
C LEU A 596 -4.19 0.58 -22.49
N ASP A 597 -4.25 0.91 -23.77
CA ASP A 597 -3.56 0.13 -24.82
C ASP A 597 -2.20 0.71 -25.22
N THR A 598 -1.89 1.96 -24.87
CA THR A 598 -0.69 2.66 -25.36
C THR A 598 0.28 2.98 -24.23
N GLN A 599 1.52 2.47 -24.30
CA GLN A 599 2.57 2.67 -23.30
C GLN A 599 3.53 3.82 -23.66
N TYR A 600 3.97 4.58 -22.66
CA TYR A 600 4.83 5.77 -22.80
C TYR A 600 6.16 5.67 -22.03
N ARG A 601 6.53 4.46 -21.58
CA ARG A 601 7.71 4.22 -20.73
C ARG A 601 8.87 3.66 -21.53
N MET A 602 8.63 2.54 -22.20
CA MET A 602 9.65 1.63 -22.73
C MET A 602 10.01 2.02 -24.16
N HIS A 603 11.29 1.84 -24.50
CA HIS A 603 11.72 1.70 -25.88
C HIS A 603 10.98 0.50 -26.53
N PRO A 604 10.54 0.57 -27.81
CA PRO A 604 9.82 -0.51 -28.49
C PRO A 604 10.52 -1.88 -28.45
N GLY A 605 11.86 -1.89 -28.50
CA GLY A 605 12.66 -3.11 -28.34
C GLY A 605 12.50 -3.81 -26.98
N ILE A 606 12.14 -3.08 -25.92
CA ILE A 606 11.86 -3.62 -24.58
C ILE A 606 10.40 -4.07 -24.47
N SER A 607 9.44 -3.25 -24.93
CA SER A 607 8.00 -3.53 -24.80
C SER A 607 7.53 -4.70 -25.67
N ARG A 608 8.25 -5.02 -26.75
CA ARG A 608 7.87 -6.06 -27.72
C ARG A 608 7.55 -7.41 -27.09
N PHE A 609 8.47 -7.97 -26.29
CA PHE A 609 8.24 -9.28 -25.67
C PHE A 609 7.13 -9.26 -24.61
N PRO A 610 7.11 -8.29 -23.66
CA PRO A 610 5.99 -8.20 -22.72
C PRO A 610 4.63 -8.02 -23.41
N SER A 611 4.57 -7.21 -24.47
CA SER A 611 3.35 -7.02 -25.27
C SER A 611 2.88 -8.33 -25.89
N SER A 612 3.77 -9.10 -26.53
CA SER A 612 3.41 -10.39 -27.14
C SER A 612 3.04 -11.46 -26.12
N GLU A 613 3.85 -11.63 -25.08
CA GLU A 613 3.68 -12.71 -24.10
C GLU A 613 2.49 -12.44 -23.17
N PHE A 614 2.37 -11.23 -22.59
CA PHE A 614 1.38 -10.98 -21.52
C PHE A 614 0.11 -10.30 -21.99
N TYR A 615 0.14 -9.59 -23.13
CA TYR A 615 -0.96 -8.73 -23.60
C TYR A 615 -1.35 -8.97 -25.07
N ASN A 616 -0.95 -10.09 -25.66
CA ASN A 616 -1.35 -10.52 -27.02
C ASN A 616 -1.18 -9.41 -28.08
N LEU A 617 -0.04 -8.72 -28.04
CA LEU A 617 0.31 -7.62 -28.95
C LEU A 617 -0.60 -6.38 -28.89
N SER A 618 -1.49 -6.30 -27.90
CA SER A 618 -2.43 -5.19 -27.78
C SER A 618 -1.85 -4.00 -27.02
N LEU A 619 -0.65 -4.15 -26.43
CA LEU A 619 0.10 -3.04 -25.86
C LEU A 619 0.94 -2.37 -26.96
N LEU A 620 0.51 -1.17 -27.36
CA LEU A 620 1.08 -0.31 -28.40
C LEU A 620 2.14 0.65 -27.82
N ASP A 621 3.07 1.09 -28.65
CA ASP A 621 4.12 2.04 -28.26
C ASP A 621 3.73 3.49 -28.59
N GLY A 622 3.48 4.29 -27.55
CA GLY A 622 3.33 5.75 -27.63
C GLY A 622 4.65 6.51 -27.62
N THR A 623 5.78 5.79 -27.64
CA THR A 623 7.15 6.30 -27.59
C THR A 623 7.78 6.48 -28.98
N VAL A 624 7.00 6.28 -30.03
CA VAL A 624 7.38 6.52 -31.42
C VAL A 624 6.60 7.70 -32.00
N ASN A 625 7.24 8.44 -32.90
CA ASN A 625 6.56 9.50 -33.67
C ASN A 625 5.69 8.90 -34.79
N LYS A 626 4.99 9.76 -35.54
CA LYS A 626 4.13 9.32 -36.67
C LYS A 626 4.90 8.58 -37.78
N ALA A 627 6.22 8.75 -37.86
CA ALA A 627 7.10 8.06 -38.80
C ALA A 627 7.67 6.74 -38.22
N GLY A 628 7.26 6.33 -37.02
CA GLY A 628 7.74 5.12 -36.35
C GLY A 628 9.13 5.26 -35.70
N GLN A 629 9.68 6.47 -35.64
CA GLN A 629 10.99 6.70 -35.03
C GLN A 629 10.86 6.92 -33.52
N VAL A 630 11.74 6.29 -32.76
CA VAL A 630 11.79 6.41 -31.30
C VAL A 630 12.23 7.80 -30.88
N THR A 631 11.68 8.31 -29.78
CA THR A 631 12.12 9.60 -29.23
C THR A 631 13.60 9.56 -28.82
N PRO A 632 14.40 10.63 -29.09
CA PRO A 632 15.85 10.62 -28.83
C PRO A 632 16.24 10.31 -27.38
N ASN A 633 15.44 10.75 -26.41
CA ASN A 633 15.64 10.49 -24.99
C ASN A 633 15.43 9.02 -24.58
N LEU A 634 14.83 8.19 -25.45
CA LEU A 634 14.66 6.76 -25.22
C LEU A 634 15.73 5.90 -25.88
N LEU A 635 16.68 6.51 -26.60
CA LEU A 635 17.77 5.77 -27.24
C LEU A 635 18.63 5.05 -26.19
N PRO A 636 19.04 3.80 -26.47
CA PRO A 636 19.87 3.02 -25.55
C PRO A 636 21.21 3.74 -25.25
N PRO A 637 21.72 3.62 -24.01
CA PRO A 637 23.01 4.18 -23.64
C PRO A 637 24.15 3.47 -24.37
N VAL A 638 25.32 4.11 -24.41
CA VAL A 638 26.55 3.51 -24.92
C VAL A 638 27.08 2.53 -23.90
N SER A 639 27.25 1.27 -24.28
CA SER A 639 27.89 0.26 -23.45
C SER A 639 28.64 -0.76 -24.31
N SER A 640 29.77 -1.25 -23.81
CA SER A 640 30.50 -2.37 -24.40
C SER A 640 29.73 -3.69 -24.28
N HIS A 641 28.84 -3.80 -23.29
CA HIS A 641 27.93 -4.95 -23.12
C HIS A 641 26.66 -4.85 -23.98
N LEU A 642 26.49 -3.75 -24.71
CA LEU A 642 25.34 -3.48 -25.58
C LEU A 642 25.83 -3.13 -27.00
N PRO A 643 26.39 -4.12 -27.73
CA PRO A 643 27.10 -3.86 -28.97
C PRO A 643 26.18 -3.27 -30.05
N ALA A 644 26.69 -2.28 -30.78
CA ALA A 644 25.99 -1.74 -31.93
C ALA A 644 26.05 -2.76 -33.09
N ASN A 645 24.97 -2.83 -33.87
CA ASN A 645 24.99 -3.54 -35.13
C ASN A 645 25.98 -2.84 -36.08
N MET A 646 26.92 -3.60 -36.66
CA MET A 646 28.01 -3.08 -37.48
C MET A 646 27.52 -2.44 -38.79
N GLU A 647 26.36 -2.86 -39.30
CA GLU A 647 25.78 -2.38 -40.56
C GLU A 647 24.92 -1.14 -40.37
N THR A 648 24.11 -1.11 -39.31
CA THR A 648 23.15 -0.02 -39.06
C THR A 648 23.62 1.01 -38.04
N GLY A 649 24.67 0.70 -37.27
CA GLY A 649 25.12 1.50 -36.12
C GLY A 649 24.13 1.52 -34.95
N HIS A 650 22.97 0.87 -35.08
CA HIS A 650 21.93 0.85 -34.05
C HIS A 650 22.28 -0.13 -32.93
N ARG A 651 22.06 0.29 -31.68
CA ARG A 651 22.21 -0.57 -30.49
C ARG A 651 20.86 -1.17 -30.11
N PRO A 652 20.82 -2.42 -29.62
CA PRO A 652 19.60 -2.96 -29.03
C PRO A 652 19.29 -2.28 -27.69
N SER A 653 18.02 -2.30 -27.29
CA SER A 653 17.60 -1.84 -25.94
C SER A 653 17.44 -3.00 -24.94
N VAL A 654 17.62 -4.23 -25.38
CA VAL A 654 17.58 -5.43 -24.53
C VAL A 654 18.81 -6.27 -24.85
N ILE A 655 19.50 -6.76 -23.84
CA ILE A 655 20.56 -7.75 -24.01
C ILE A 655 20.54 -8.77 -22.88
N PHE A 656 20.76 -10.03 -23.23
CA PHE A 656 20.97 -11.11 -22.28
C PHE A 656 22.46 -11.44 -22.20
N ILE A 657 23.03 -11.36 -21.01
CA ILE A 657 24.42 -11.67 -20.72
C ILE A 657 24.49 -13.08 -20.11
N ASP A 658 24.86 -14.06 -20.94
CA ASP A 658 25.00 -15.46 -20.55
C ASP A 658 26.35 -15.73 -19.86
N HIS A 659 26.33 -16.39 -18.71
CA HIS A 659 27.53 -16.76 -17.95
C HIS A 659 27.49 -18.20 -17.40
N GLN A 660 28.66 -18.73 -17.03
CA GLN A 660 28.79 -20.06 -16.40
C GLN A 660 28.99 -20.03 -14.88
N GLY A 661 28.93 -18.84 -14.27
CA GLY A 661 29.08 -18.68 -12.82
C GLY A 661 28.04 -19.47 -12.01
N PRO A 662 28.45 -20.31 -11.04
CA PRO A 662 27.54 -21.20 -10.31
C PRO A 662 26.67 -20.43 -9.30
N GLU A 663 25.44 -20.94 -9.09
CA GLU A 663 24.59 -20.49 -7.98
C GLU A 663 25.06 -21.09 -6.65
N ALA A 664 24.87 -20.36 -5.54
CA ALA A 664 25.13 -20.84 -4.19
C ALA A 664 23.90 -20.66 -3.28
N VAL A 665 23.81 -21.50 -2.25
CA VAL A 665 22.80 -21.38 -1.19
C VAL A 665 23.38 -20.53 -0.06
N LYS A 666 22.66 -19.48 0.34
CA LYS A 666 23.03 -18.64 1.48
C LYS A 666 21.81 -18.48 2.40
N SER A 667 21.88 -19.12 3.57
CA SER A 667 20.74 -19.31 4.49
C SER A 667 19.57 -20.03 3.79
N ARG A 668 18.37 -19.43 3.73
CA ARG A 668 17.18 -19.95 3.01
C ARG A 668 16.97 -19.33 1.62
N SER A 669 17.99 -18.65 1.07
CA SER A 669 17.90 -17.94 -0.22
C SER A 669 19.04 -18.34 -1.17
N ARG A 670 19.04 -17.79 -2.38
CA ARG A 670 20.05 -18.05 -3.43
C ARG A 670 20.88 -16.80 -3.72
N VAL A 671 22.12 -17.01 -4.14
CA VAL A 671 23.06 -15.94 -4.51
C VAL A 671 23.93 -16.42 -5.67
N ASN A 672 24.29 -15.51 -6.57
CA ASN A 672 25.25 -15.75 -7.64
C ASN A 672 26.27 -14.63 -7.63
N TRP A 673 27.48 -14.96 -7.19
CA TRP A 673 28.58 -14.02 -7.09
C TRP A 673 29.00 -13.48 -8.45
N THR A 674 29.03 -14.36 -9.46
CA THR A 674 29.45 -14.00 -10.82
C THR A 674 28.51 -12.95 -11.41
N GLU A 675 27.19 -13.14 -11.28
CA GLU A 675 26.20 -12.12 -11.68
C GLU A 675 26.38 -10.80 -10.93
N GLY A 676 26.71 -10.85 -9.64
CA GLY A 676 26.97 -9.66 -8.84
C GLY A 676 28.11 -8.81 -9.40
N TYR A 677 29.19 -9.45 -9.84
CA TYR A 677 30.34 -8.77 -10.43
C TYR A 677 30.09 -8.31 -11.87
N ILE A 678 29.40 -9.12 -12.67
CA ILE A 678 28.98 -8.70 -14.01
C ILE A 678 28.09 -7.44 -13.91
N ALA A 679 27.14 -7.40 -12.96
CA ALA A 679 26.32 -6.22 -12.72
C ALA A 679 27.18 -4.98 -12.40
N CYS A 680 28.20 -5.11 -11.54
CA CYS A 680 29.12 -4.01 -11.25
C CYS A 680 29.91 -3.56 -12.49
N SER A 681 30.36 -4.50 -13.32
CA SER A 681 31.07 -4.18 -14.57
C SER A 681 30.18 -3.47 -15.58
N VAL A 682 28.90 -3.84 -15.68
CA VAL A 682 27.91 -3.14 -16.53
C VAL A 682 27.68 -1.72 -16.00
N ILE A 683 27.53 -1.54 -14.68
CA ILE A 683 27.36 -0.22 -14.05
C ILE A 683 28.58 0.68 -14.31
N GLU A 684 29.79 0.15 -14.13
CA GLU A 684 31.03 0.88 -14.41
C GLU A 684 31.07 1.35 -15.86
N ASP A 685 30.84 0.44 -16.81
CA ASP A 685 30.87 0.76 -18.24
C ASP A 685 29.79 1.78 -18.63
N LEU A 686 28.60 1.70 -18.03
CA LEU A 686 27.53 2.67 -18.24
C LEU A 686 27.90 4.07 -17.72
N LEU A 687 28.42 4.17 -16.50
CA LEU A 687 28.77 5.47 -15.89
C LEU A 687 29.99 6.11 -16.56
N LEU A 688 30.92 5.29 -17.07
CA LEU A 688 32.11 5.74 -17.79
C LEU A 688 31.76 6.33 -19.16
N ASN A 689 30.91 5.64 -19.94
CA ASN A 689 30.67 5.99 -21.33
C ASN A 689 29.47 6.94 -21.55
N ASN A 690 28.71 7.26 -20.50
CA ASN A 690 27.52 8.11 -20.61
C ASN A 690 27.56 9.21 -19.53
N PRO A 691 28.11 10.40 -19.84
CA PRO A 691 28.23 11.50 -18.88
C PRO A 691 26.90 11.93 -18.25
N ASP A 692 25.81 11.89 -19.02
CA ASP A 692 24.48 12.34 -18.57
C ASP A 692 23.74 11.31 -17.72
N LEU A 693 24.21 10.05 -17.64
CA LEU A 693 23.50 8.98 -16.94
C LEU A 693 23.88 8.95 -15.46
N ARG A 694 23.02 9.35 -14.53
CA ARG A 694 23.32 9.33 -13.09
C ARG A 694 22.98 7.99 -12.43
N GLY A 695 23.50 7.74 -11.23
CA GLY A 695 23.24 6.50 -10.51
C GLY A 695 21.76 6.31 -10.18
N GLU A 696 21.05 7.41 -9.90
CA GLU A 696 19.60 7.41 -9.71
C GLU A 696 18.81 6.97 -10.96
N ASN A 697 19.40 7.01 -12.16
CA ASN A 697 18.77 6.56 -13.40
C ASN A 697 18.97 5.05 -13.65
N ILE A 698 19.73 4.36 -12.78
CA ILE A 698 20.03 2.94 -12.87
C ILE A 698 19.33 2.18 -11.74
N GLY A 699 18.74 1.04 -12.06
CA GLY A 699 18.18 0.11 -11.08
C GLY A 699 18.70 -1.31 -11.25
N VAL A 700 18.90 -2.02 -10.15
CA VAL A 700 19.27 -3.43 -10.15
C VAL A 700 18.16 -4.25 -9.49
N ILE A 701 17.66 -5.25 -10.20
CA ILE A 701 16.57 -6.11 -9.77
C ILE A 701 17.10 -7.55 -9.63
N ALA A 702 16.77 -8.21 -8.53
CA ALA A 702 17.01 -9.64 -8.36
C ALA A 702 15.91 -10.31 -7.52
N PRO A 703 15.54 -11.57 -7.80
CA PRO A 703 14.41 -12.23 -7.12
C PRO A 703 14.76 -12.72 -5.71
N TYR A 704 16.04 -12.79 -5.35
CA TYR A 704 16.52 -13.38 -4.10
C TYR A 704 17.12 -12.33 -3.16
N LYS A 705 16.64 -12.28 -1.91
CA LYS A 705 17.14 -11.37 -0.86
C LYS A 705 18.65 -11.49 -0.62
N SER A 706 19.22 -12.71 -0.68
CA SER A 706 20.68 -12.89 -0.54
C SER A 706 21.47 -12.27 -1.70
N GLN A 707 20.91 -12.22 -2.91
CA GLN A 707 21.51 -11.52 -4.05
C GLN A 707 21.43 -10.00 -3.88
N ILE A 708 20.28 -9.49 -3.42
CA ILE A 708 20.13 -8.06 -3.08
C ILE A 708 21.18 -7.63 -2.06
N SER A 709 21.32 -8.40 -0.96
CA SER A 709 22.34 -8.12 0.06
C SER A 709 23.77 -8.13 -0.51
N LEU A 710 24.08 -9.06 -1.40
CA LEU A 710 25.37 -9.10 -2.08
C LEU A 710 25.60 -7.84 -2.93
N LEU A 711 24.67 -7.53 -3.83
CA LEU A 711 24.75 -6.40 -4.75
C LEU A 711 24.85 -5.07 -3.99
N THR A 712 24.01 -4.86 -2.98
CA THR A 712 24.08 -3.67 -2.12
C THR A 712 25.45 -3.56 -1.45
N ARG A 713 25.99 -4.66 -0.92
CA ARG A 713 27.33 -4.66 -0.30
C ARG A 713 28.41 -4.29 -1.30
N LEU A 714 28.41 -4.88 -2.50
CA LEU A 714 29.40 -4.60 -3.55
C LEU A 714 29.38 -3.13 -3.98
N LEU A 715 28.18 -2.53 -4.13
CA LEU A 715 28.03 -1.16 -4.61
C LEU A 715 28.26 -0.09 -3.53
N THR A 716 28.14 -0.42 -2.24
CA THR A 716 28.16 0.61 -1.17
C THR A 716 29.21 0.41 -0.08
N LYS A 717 29.58 -0.82 0.27
CA LYS A 717 30.40 -1.13 1.45
C LYS A 717 31.72 -1.81 1.14
N ASP A 718 31.87 -2.40 -0.04
CA ASP A 718 33.06 -3.15 -0.41
C ASP A 718 34.22 -2.20 -0.79
N ALA A 719 35.28 -2.21 0.03
CA ALA A 719 36.40 -1.28 -0.11
C ALA A 719 37.21 -1.51 -1.39
N ASP A 720 37.38 -2.77 -1.80
CA ASP A 720 38.13 -3.13 -2.99
C ASP A 720 37.37 -2.67 -4.24
N MET A 721 36.05 -2.93 -4.29
CA MET A 721 35.19 -2.43 -5.35
C MET A 721 35.17 -0.90 -5.40
N ARG A 722 35.09 -0.22 -4.25
CA ARG A 722 35.13 1.24 -4.21
C ARG A 722 36.44 1.80 -4.73
N ALA A 723 37.58 1.21 -4.35
CA ALA A 723 38.88 1.62 -4.84
C ALA A 723 38.97 1.44 -6.37
N HIS A 724 38.48 0.31 -6.88
CA HIS A 724 38.42 0.04 -8.32
C HIS A 724 37.56 1.06 -9.08
N LEU A 725 36.36 1.34 -8.57
CA LEU A 725 35.44 2.31 -9.20
C LEU A 725 36.02 3.72 -9.20
N ILE A 726 36.72 4.15 -8.13
CA ILE A 726 37.40 5.46 -8.09
C ILE A 726 38.55 5.52 -9.10
N GLU A 727 39.32 4.43 -9.24
CA GLU A 727 40.40 4.33 -10.24
C GLU A 727 39.85 4.47 -11.67
N LYS A 728 38.65 3.93 -11.93
CA LYS A 728 38.04 3.88 -13.27
C LYS A 728 37.19 5.08 -13.62
N LEU A 729 36.39 5.56 -12.68
CA LEU A 729 35.31 6.51 -12.93
C LEU A 729 35.63 7.92 -12.46
N ASP A 730 36.77 8.16 -11.82
CA ASP A 730 37.00 9.33 -10.95
C ASP A 730 36.16 9.31 -9.66
N LYS A 731 36.51 10.19 -8.71
CA LYS A 731 35.92 10.17 -7.37
C LYS A 731 34.46 10.63 -7.36
N GLU A 732 34.09 11.61 -8.18
CA GLU A 732 32.73 12.16 -8.20
C GLU A 732 31.76 11.17 -8.83
N ARG A 733 32.16 10.61 -9.98
CA ARG A 733 31.35 9.62 -10.68
C ARG A 733 31.21 8.31 -9.89
N ALA A 734 32.25 7.89 -9.16
CA ALA A 734 32.16 6.73 -8.28
C ALA A 734 31.15 6.93 -7.13
N MET A 735 30.87 8.17 -6.69
CA MET A 735 29.85 8.42 -5.67
C MET A 735 28.43 8.16 -6.17
N GLU A 736 28.16 8.29 -7.47
CA GLU A 736 26.85 7.99 -8.07
C GLU A 736 26.43 6.53 -7.86
N VAL A 737 27.39 5.62 -7.72
CA VAL A 737 27.11 4.19 -7.48
C VAL A 737 26.30 3.97 -6.21
N ALA A 738 26.45 4.83 -5.20
CA ALA A 738 25.67 4.78 -3.97
C ALA A 738 24.20 5.16 -4.16
N ASN A 739 23.86 5.88 -5.24
CA ASN A 739 22.51 6.31 -5.58
C ASN A 739 21.72 5.26 -6.38
N ILE A 740 22.34 4.13 -6.74
CA ILE A 740 21.70 3.05 -7.51
C ILE A 740 20.72 2.29 -6.63
N GLU A 741 19.48 2.15 -7.10
CA GLU A 741 18.46 1.38 -6.38
C GLU A 741 18.62 -0.13 -6.62
N VAL A 742 18.85 -0.90 -5.55
CA VAL A 742 18.93 -2.37 -5.60
C VAL A 742 17.76 -2.97 -4.82
N LYS A 743 16.79 -3.60 -5.49
CA LYS A 743 15.62 -4.19 -4.82
C LYS A 743 15.15 -5.50 -5.46
N THR A 744 14.27 -6.21 -4.76
CA THR A 744 13.53 -7.33 -5.35
C THR A 744 12.54 -6.84 -6.41
N VAL A 745 12.03 -7.77 -7.24
CA VAL A 745 10.98 -7.46 -8.24
C VAL A 745 9.81 -6.74 -7.56
N ASP A 746 9.29 -7.32 -6.47
CA ASP A 746 8.20 -6.75 -5.67
C ASP A 746 8.56 -5.38 -5.08
N GLY A 747 9.81 -5.19 -4.64
CA GLY A 747 10.27 -3.90 -4.10
C GLY A 747 10.46 -2.81 -5.16
N PHE A 748 10.50 -3.17 -6.44
CA PHE A 748 10.65 -2.27 -7.59
C PHE A 748 9.30 -1.89 -8.22
N GLU A 749 8.19 -2.34 -7.65
CA GLU A 749 6.86 -2.01 -8.12
C GLU A 749 6.53 -0.53 -8.01
N GLY A 750 5.76 -0.01 -8.97
CA GLY A 750 5.49 1.42 -9.11
C GLY A 750 6.72 2.27 -9.48
N ARG A 751 7.90 1.67 -9.63
CA ARG A 751 9.14 2.36 -10.02
C ARG A 751 9.50 2.07 -11.47
N GLU A 752 10.34 2.94 -12.01
CA GLU A 752 10.92 2.84 -13.35
C GLU A 752 12.29 3.51 -13.36
N LYS A 753 13.19 3.03 -14.22
CA LYS A 753 14.53 3.59 -14.40
C LYS A 753 14.89 3.61 -15.86
N ASP A 754 15.82 4.49 -16.23
CA ASP A 754 16.34 4.56 -17.59
C ASP A 754 17.00 3.24 -17.98
N VAL A 755 17.81 2.69 -17.06
CA VAL A 755 18.49 1.42 -17.24
C VAL A 755 18.15 0.46 -16.10
N ILE A 756 17.80 -0.78 -16.43
CA ILE A 756 17.61 -1.86 -15.47
C ILE A 756 18.60 -2.98 -15.73
N ILE A 757 19.21 -3.49 -14.67
CA ILE A 757 20.01 -4.71 -14.66
C ILE A 757 19.23 -5.75 -13.86
N PHE A 758 18.80 -6.83 -14.51
CA PHE A 758 18.05 -7.92 -13.91
C PHE A 758 18.95 -9.15 -13.74
N SER A 759 19.38 -9.40 -12.49
CA SER A 759 20.09 -10.62 -12.09
C SER A 759 19.11 -11.76 -11.81
N THR A 760 19.16 -12.83 -12.61
CA THR A 760 18.27 -13.99 -12.48
C THR A 760 18.74 -14.98 -11.40
N VAL A 761 20.03 -14.97 -11.04
CA VAL A 761 20.69 -15.80 -10.01
C VAL A 761 20.80 -17.27 -10.35
N ARG A 762 19.78 -17.86 -10.98
CA ARG A 762 19.64 -19.29 -11.14
C ARG A 762 20.56 -19.82 -12.22
N ASN A 763 21.46 -20.72 -11.83
CA ASN A 763 22.34 -21.44 -12.73
C ASN A 763 22.62 -22.84 -12.18
N ASN A 764 21.91 -23.84 -12.69
CA ASN A 764 22.03 -25.24 -12.31
C ASN A 764 21.68 -26.16 -13.50
N GLU A 765 22.29 -27.35 -13.51
CA GLU A 765 22.11 -28.35 -14.57
C GLU A 765 20.69 -28.93 -14.63
N SER A 766 19.97 -28.90 -13.51
CA SER A 766 18.61 -29.47 -13.44
C SER A 766 17.52 -28.56 -14.03
N GLY A 767 17.85 -27.33 -14.43
CA GLY A 767 16.88 -26.36 -14.95
C GLY A 767 15.89 -25.83 -13.90
N TYR A 768 16.18 -25.95 -12.60
CA TYR A 768 15.26 -25.45 -11.58
C TYR A 768 15.38 -23.93 -11.47
N ILE A 769 14.25 -23.22 -11.60
CA ILE A 769 14.23 -21.75 -11.54
C ILE A 769 13.48 -21.19 -10.32
N GLY A 770 12.71 -22.03 -9.61
CA GLY A 770 12.11 -21.68 -8.32
C GLY A 770 11.24 -20.42 -8.39
N PHE A 771 11.54 -19.40 -7.56
CA PHE A 771 10.81 -18.12 -7.52
C PHE A 771 10.73 -17.38 -8.86
N LEU A 772 11.65 -17.63 -9.79
CA LEU A 772 11.56 -17.07 -11.13
C LEU A 772 10.39 -17.61 -11.95
N ALA A 773 9.85 -18.79 -11.64
CA ALA A 773 8.75 -19.38 -12.40
C ALA A 773 7.39 -18.72 -12.13
N ASP A 774 7.37 -17.54 -11.50
CA ASP A 774 6.21 -16.66 -11.44
C ASP A 774 6.16 -15.80 -12.70
N ARG A 775 5.12 -16.01 -13.50
CA ARG A 775 4.88 -15.31 -14.77
C ARG A 775 4.69 -13.79 -14.60
N ARG A 776 4.01 -13.38 -13.53
CA ARG A 776 3.69 -11.96 -13.23
C ARG A 776 4.96 -11.21 -12.80
N ARG A 777 5.82 -11.85 -12.00
CA ARG A 777 7.13 -11.30 -11.60
C ARG A 777 8.08 -11.13 -12.79
N LEU A 778 8.06 -12.06 -13.76
CA LEU A 778 8.80 -11.89 -15.01
C LEU A 778 8.33 -10.63 -15.75
N ASN A 779 7.02 -10.49 -15.98
CA ASN A 779 6.43 -9.31 -16.62
C ASN A 779 6.87 -8.01 -15.94
N VAL A 780 6.77 -7.94 -14.61
CA VAL A 780 7.18 -6.76 -13.84
C VAL A 780 8.67 -6.49 -14.01
N GLY A 781 9.53 -7.49 -13.86
CA GLY A 781 10.99 -7.36 -13.98
C GLY A 781 11.44 -6.86 -15.36
N LEU A 782 10.80 -7.32 -16.45
CA LEU A 782 11.13 -6.88 -17.81
C LEU A 782 10.64 -5.46 -18.14
N THR A 783 9.63 -4.95 -17.42
CA THR A 783 8.92 -3.70 -17.78
C THR A 783 9.29 -2.49 -16.91
N ARG A 784 10.41 -2.57 -16.17
CA ARG A 784 10.92 -1.47 -15.34
C ARG A 784 11.87 -0.53 -16.08
N ALA A 785 12.47 -0.97 -17.19
CA ALA A 785 13.44 -0.20 -17.98
C ALA A 785 12.75 0.75 -18.96
N LYS A 786 13.31 1.96 -19.17
CA LYS A 786 12.89 2.87 -20.24
C LYS A 786 13.75 2.70 -21.49
N ARG A 787 15.08 2.78 -21.35
CA ARG A 787 16.06 2.88 -22.45
C ARG A 787 16.80 1.58 -22.70
N ALA A 788 17.23 0.90 -21.63
CA ALA A 788 17.96 -0.37 -21.74
C ALA A 788 17.67 -1.35 -20.61
N LEU A 789 17.56 -2.63 -20.97
CA LEU A 789 17.41 -3.77 -20.07
C LEU A 789 18.57 -4.75 -20.27
N PHE A 790 19.37 -4.95 -19.23
CA PHE A 790 20.41 -5.97 -19.16
C PHE A 790 19.90 -7.14 -18.32
N VAL A 791 19.79 -8.33 -18.90
CA VAL A 791 19.41 -9.54 -18.15
C VAL A 791 20.64 -10.41 -17.95
N LEU A 792 20.99 -10.71 -16.70
CA LEU A 792 22.13 -11.55 -16.35
C LEU A 792 21.62 -12.94 -15.93
N GLY A 793 22.14 -13.99 -16.57
CA GLY A 793 21.72 -15.34 -16.19
C GLY A 793 22.36 -16.46 -17.00
N SER A 794 21.76 -17.63 -16.86
CA SER A 794 22.14 -18.85 -17.58
C SER A 794 21.05 -19.23 -18.58
N MET A 795 21.37 -19.13 -19.87
CA MET A 795 20.48 -19.55 -20.96
C MET A 795 20.12 -21.03 -20.84
N SER A 796 21.09 -21.86 -20.43
CA SER A 796 20.88 -23.30 -20.23
C SER A 796 19.86 -23.58 -19.13
N THR A 797 19.96 -22.91 -17.98
CA THR A 797 19.04 -23.13 -16.86
C THR A 797 17.64 -22.57 -17.15
N LEU A 798 17.55 -21.37 -17.74
CA LEU A 798 16.27 -20.73 -18.03
C LEU A 798 15.53 -21.38 -19.22
N GLY A 799 16.24 -21.76 -20.28
CA GLY A 799 15.69 -22.48 -21.42
C GLY A 799 15.20 -23.90 -21.07
N ASN A 800 15.76 -24.50 -20.02
CA ASN A 800 15.28 -25.76 -19.44
C ASN A 800 14.41 -25.56 -18.18
N GLY A 801 13.89 -24.36 -17.99
CA GLY A 801 13.24 -23.90 -16.75
C GLY A 801 12.14 -24.83 -16.24
N LYS A 802 12.21 -25.18 -14.95
CA LYS A 802 11.25 -25.99 -14.19
C LYS A 802 11.01 -25.37 -12.81
N PHE A 803 9.79 -25.48 -12.29
CA PHE A 803 9.42 -24.93 -10.97
C PHE A 803 10.06 -25.70 -9.80
N GLY A 804 10.14 -27.04 -9.86
CA GLY A 804 10.71 -27.89 -8.81
C GLY A 804 10.40 -29.39 -8.98
N ARG A 805 10.90 -30.25 -8.06
CA ARG A 805 10.44 -31.65 -7.92
C ARG A 805 9.08 -31.65 -7.24
N VAL A 806 8.01 -31.98 -7.95
CA VAL A 806 6.74 -32.38 -7.32
C VAL A 806 7.03 -33.65 -6.51
N ARG A 807 6.73 -33.64 -5.20
CA ARG A 807 6.74 -34.88 -4.40
C ARG A 807 5.65 -35.78 -5.00
N LYS A 808 6.06 -36.85 -5.67
CA LYS A 808 5.19 -37.88 -6.25
C LYS A 808 4.23 -38.41 -5.17
N GLN A 809 2.93 -38.12 -5.29
CA GLN A 809 1.95 -39.13 -4.93
C GLN A 809 1.88 -40.11 -6.11
N VAL A 810 1.92 -41.40 -5.79
CA VAL A 810 1.99 -42.50 -6.74
C VAL A 810 0.73 -42.47 -7.62
N GLY A 811 0.87 -42.36 -8.94
CA GLY A 811 -0.23 -42.72 -9.86
C GLY A 811 -0.49 -41.89 -11.11
N ASP A 812 0.24 -40.80 -11.41
CA ASP A 812 -0.03 -40.06 -12.67
C ASP A 812 1.23 -39.43 -13.28
N GLU A 813 1.59 -39.87 -14.50
CA GLU A 813 2.75 -39.40 -15.26
C GLU A 813 2.35 -38.21 -16.16
N SER A 814 2.31 -37.01 -15.60
CA SER A 814 2.52 -35.81 -16.42
C SER A 814 3.27 -34.72 -15.64
N THR A 815 4.52 -34.45 -16.03
CA THR A 815 5.31 -33.36 -15.46
C THR A 815 4.96 -32.06 -16.20
N LYS A 816 3.77 -31.50 -15.99
CA LYS A 816 3.36 -30.25 -16.64
C LYS A 816 4.18 -29.07 -16.11
N ALA A 817 4.77 -28.29 -17.03
CA ALA A 817 5.57 -27.12 -16.69
C ALA A 817 4.67 -25.98 -16.17
N ASN A 818 5.05 -25.36 -15.05
CA ASN A 818 4.39 -24.16 -14.54
C ASN A 818 4.43 -23.04 -15.61
N LYS A 819 3.32 -22.32 -15.83
CA LYS A 819 3.15 -21.23 -16.81
C LYS A 819 4.31 -20.22 -16.81
N GLY A 820 4.86 -19.85 -15.66
CA GLY A 820 6.00 -18.92 -15.64
C GLY A 820 7.33 -19.54 -16.08
N ALA A 821 7.51 -20.86 -15.92
CA ALA A 821 8.65 -21.55 -16.53
C ALA A 821 8.52 -21.58 -18.06
N VAL A 822 7.30 -21.74 -18.59
CA VAL A 822 7.02 -21.61 -20.03
C VAL A 822 7.38 -20.20 -20.52
N ALA A 823 6.94 -19.15 -19.82
CA ALA A 823 7.25 -17.77 -20.20
C ALA A 823 8.77 -17.46 -20.25
N TRP A 824 9.57 -18.03 -19.33
CA TRP A 824 11.03 -17.93 -19.40
C TRP A 824 11.64 -18.64 -20.61
N ARG A 825 11.09 -19.79 -21.01
CA ARG A 825 11.52 -20.50 -22.23
C ARG A 825 11.18 -19.69 -23.48
N ASN A 826 9.96 -19.17 -23.57
CA ASN A 826 9.55 -18.27 -24.65
C ASN A 826 10.46 -17.03 -24.72
N TYR A 827 10.87 -16.48 -23.57
CA TYR A 827 11.79 -15.34 -23.53
C TYR A 827 13.19 -15.71 -24.05
N VAL A 828 13.71 -16.89 -23.68
CA VAL A 828 14.97 -17.42 -24.19
C VAL A 828 14.93 -17.64 -25.70
N GLU A 829 13.83 -18.19 -26.23
CA GLU A 829 13.60 -18.36 -27.66
C GLU A 829 13.57 -17.01 -28.37
N PHE A 830 12.79 -16.04 -27.87
CA PHE A 830 12.73 -14.68 -28.38
C PHE A 830 14.12 -14.01 -28.45
N LEU A 831 14.90 -14.09 -27.37
CA LEU A 831 16.26 -13.53 -27.32
C LEU A 831 17.19 -14.16 -28.36
N THR A 832 17.04 -15.47 -28.59
CA THR A 832 17.83 -16.22 -29.57
C THR A 832 17.48 -15.81 -30.99
N GLU A 833 16.19 -15.75 -31.32
CA GLU A 833 15.69 -15.33 -32.64
C GLU A 833 16.08 -13.89 -32.97
N GLN A 834 16.00 -12.99 -31.99
CA GLN A 834 16.36 -11.58 -32.16
C GLN A 834 17.88 -11.32 -32.06
N LYS A 835 18.71 -12.36 -31.85
CA LYS A 835 20.17 -12.26 -31.69
C LYS A 835 20.60 -11.29 -30.58
N LEU A 836 19.91 -11.33 -29.43
CA LEU A 836 20.10 -10.42 -28.30
C LEU A 836 20.93 -11.05 -27.15
N ILE A 837 21.85 -11.97 -27.47
CA ILE A 837 22.62 -12.73 -26.47
C ILE A 837 24.11 -12.41 -26.62
N VAL A 838 24.75 -12.09 -25.49
CA VAL A 838 26.21 -11.98 -25.36
C VAL A 838 26.68 -13.02 -24.35
N ALA A 839 27.58 -13.90 -24.76
CA ALA A 839 28.15 -14.92 -23.88
C ALA A 839 29.46 -14.43 -23.27
N LEU A 840 29.49 -14.15 -21.96
CA LEU A 840 30.73 -13.85 -21.26
C LEU A 840 31.46 -15.14 -20.90
N ARG A 841 32.59 -15.40 -21.57
CA ARG A 841 33.44 -16.58 -21.39
C ARG A 841 34.92 -16.17 -21.29
N GLY A 842 35.75 -17.06 -20.73
CA GLY A 842 37.22 -16.95 -20.79
C GLY A 842 37.77 -15.59 -20.34
N ALA A 843 38.57 -14.94 -21.19
CA ALA A 843 39.25 -13.69 -20.90
C ALA A 843 38.29 -12.50 -20.67
N GLU A 844 37.13 -12.47 -21.33
CA GLU A 844 36.13 -11.42 -21.15
C GLU A 844 35.44 -11.52 -19.79
N LEU A 845 35.11 -12.75 -19.38
CA LEU A 845 34.63 -13.00 -18.02
C LEU A 845 35.71 -12.65 -16.99
N GLN A 846 36.98 -12.99 -17.24
CA GLN A 846 38.08 -12.59 -16.35
C GLN A 846 38.26 -11.07 -16.27
N LYS A 847 38.01 -10.34 -17.36
CA LYS A 847 38.03 -8.88 -17.36
C LYS A 847 36.89 -8.31 -16.50
N ALA A 848 35.68 -8.84 -16.62
CA ALA A 848 34.55 -8.45 -15.77
C ALA A 848 34.77 -8.82 -14.28
N LEU A 849 35.54 -9.88 -14.00
CA LEU A 849 35.89 -10.34 -12.65
C LEU A 849 37.19 -9.73 -12.11
N LYS A 850 37.89 -8.87 -12.88
CA LYS A 850 39.19 -8.28 -12.52
C LYS A 850 39.25 -7.55 -11.16
N PRO A 851 38.16 -6.91 -10.65
CA PRO A 851 38.16 -6.30 -9.31
C PRO A 851 38.49 -7.26 -8.16
N LEU A 852 38.45 -8.58 -8.37
CA LEU A 852 38.58 -9.61 -7.32
C LEU A 852 39.97 -10.20 -7.12
N ARG A 853 40.94 -9.90 -7.98
CA ARG A 853 42.23 -10.60 -7.95
C ARG A 853 43.10 -10.30 -6.71
N SER A 854 42.72 -9.36 -5.84
CA SER A 854 43.39 -9.16 -4.55
C SER A 854 43.03 -10.21 -3.48
N LYS A 855 41.99 -11.06 -3.68
CA LYS A 855 41.52 -12.04 -2.68
C LYS A 855 41.37 -13.49 -3.16
N GLN A 856 41.70 -13.80 -4.42
CA GLN A 856 41.59 -15.18 -4.94
C GLN A 856 42.51 -16.21 -4.24
N SER A 857 43.37 -15.79 -3.30
CA SER A 857 44.13 -16.68 -2.42
C SER A 857 43.35 -17.21 -1.20
N LEU A 858 42.07 -16.86 -1.00
CA LEU A 858 41.31 -17.22 0.22
C LEU A 858 39.99 -18.00 -0.02
N LEU A 859 39.69 -18.43 -1.24
CA LEU A 859 38.43 -19.14 -1.56
C LEU A 859 38.62 -20.40 -2.43
N TYR A 860 39.82 -20.98 -2.45
CA TYR A 860 40.04 -22.38 -2.81
C TYR A 860 40.44 -23.18 -1.58
#